data_AF-B9RLK8-F1
#
_entry.id   AF-B9RLK8-F1
#
_cell.length_a   1.000
_cell.length_b   1.000
_cell.length_c   1.000
_cell.angle_alpha   90.00
_cell.angle_beta   90.00
_cell.angle_gamma   90.00
#
_symmetry.space_group_name_H-M   'P 1'
#
loop_
_entity.id
_entity.type
_entity.pdbx_description
1 polymer ?
#
loop_
_entity_poly.entity_id
_entity_poly.type
_entity_poly.pdbx_seq_one_letter_code
_entity_poly.pdbx_strand_id
1 'polypeptide(L)'
;MESYRLIELLTAAAILYLMTMSQAAAYDPLDPYGSINIKWDIMSWTPDGYVAAVTMSNLQMYQPIMSPGWTIGWTWAKKEVIWSMVGAQATDQGDCSKFKGSIPHSCKRNPEIVDLLPGVPRDQQFTDCCKAGVMAAWGQDSSAAVSAFQVSVGLSGTSNMTVKPPKNFNLFGPGPGYTCSPATIVSPSVFLSPDRRRKSHAIMTWIVTCTYSQMLVSKYSTCCVSLSSFYNSKITPCPSCACGCQNEHNCVHMNDPKISSVVESDTPRLRCTQHMCPIRVHWHVKANYKKHWLVKITITNFSYGKNYTQWTLVAQHPNFNNITKLYKFIYKPLTLYNSMNGNVQSEMLLGKDMNIFTFQQGWAFLLTFTSMVMNGLMDDVWRVGLEPHYPKCCISSILPHQTGMGLVFASRAFKPVDPTGNITIKWDILSWTPDGYVAVVTITNYQKHRQIKNPGWTIGWTWAKKEFIWLMVGAQAIEQGDCSKFKGYIPHSCKRNPEIVDLLPGVPYNQQIANCCKGGVLSAWGKNFSTAVSAFQLTVGSAGTTNKTVRLPNKFTFRGGYTCSRAAIVPPSVFLSSGGLRRTRAINMTPLAKSYITLLHQKAAVYQRAGGMDCYGFIYSFIFVMLFFHAGAFDPLDPTGNITIKWDLLSWTPDGYVAVVTMTNFQMYRHITSPGWTIGWTWAKKEVIWSMVGAQATDQGDCSRFRINIPHCCKRNPTVVDLLPGVPYNQQIANCCKAGVLSSLGQDPSTSVSAFQLSVGLSGTTNKTVRLPKNFTLLGQARGYTCSQATIVNPSVFLSSDGRRKTHAMMTWNVTCTYSQMLASPDPTCCVSMSSFYNSTIVSCPACSCGCQNKNNCVESNSNILSIAGVNTPTTDNTLLLLCTQHMCPVRVHWHVKLNYKDYWRVKIAITNFNYGVNYTQWTLVVQHPNLNNVTQVFSFDYTPVLPYPSTNDSGMFYGIKFYNDVLMEAGPDGNVQSELILKKDMNTFTFHQGWAFPRKVYFNGDECVMPPPDEYPYLPNSAPANWLALSSLMPAILLVVIIRLQL
;
A
#
# COMPACT_ATOMS: atom_id res chain seq x y z
N MET A 1 25.62 -39.66 -26.77
CA MET A 1 25.47 -39.64 -25.29
C MET A 1 25.23 -38.23 -24.72
N GLU A 2 25.39 -37.15 -25.50
CA GLU A 2 25.32 -35.76 -25.00
C GLU A 2 23.91 -35.20 -24.81
N SER A 3 22.88 -35.89 -25.31
CA SER A 3 21.49 -35.38 -25.44
C SER A 3 20.86 -34.90 -24.13
N TYR A 4 21.19 -35.52 -22.99
CA TYR A 4 20.51 -35.26 -21.71
C TYR A 4 20.97 -33.98 -21.00
N ARG A 5 22.26 -33.63 -21.06
CA ARG A 5 22.79 -32.45 -20.35
C ARG A 5 22.34 -31.11 -20.96
N LEU A 6 21.82 -31.11 -22.18
CA LEU A 6 21.28 -29.91 -22.81
C LEU A 6 19.93 -29.49 -22.21
N ILE A 7 19.19 -30.43 -21.62
CA ILE A 7 17.81 -30.22 -21.15
C ILE A 7 17.78 -29.43 -19.83
N GLU A 8 18.70 -29.73 -18.90
CA GLU A 8 18.75 -29.10 -17.57
C GLU A 8 19.19 -27.61 -17.60
N LEU A 9 20.06 -27.21 -18.53
CA LEU A 9 20.43 -25.79 -18.65
C LEU A 9 19.31 -24.94 -19.27
N LEU A 10 18.47 -25.51 -20.13
CA LEU A 10 17.40 -24.78 -20.80
C LEU A 10 16.20 -24.49 -19.87
N THR A 11 15.91 -25.37 -18.91
CA THR A 11 14.85 -25.14 -17.92
C THR A 11 15.23 -24.04 -16.93
N ALA A 12 16.48 -24.00 -16.44
CA ALA A 12 16.95 -22.97 -15.53
C ALA A 12 16.94 -21.55 -16.17
N ALA A 13 17.34 -21.44 -17.45
CA ALA A 13 17.38 -20.16 -18.15
C ALA A 13 15.99 -19.53 -18.37
N ALA A 14 14.95 -20.34 -18.59
CA ALA A 14 13.59 -19.88 -18.82
C ALA A 14 12.98 -19.20 -17.59
N ILE A 15 13.25 -19.73 -16.40
CA ILE A 15 12.74 -19.20 -15.12
C ILE A 15 13.30 -17.80 -14.84
N LEU A 16 14.58 -17.57 -15.14
CA LEU A 16 15.24 -16.29 -14.92
C LEU A 16 14.72 -15.17 -15.85
N TYR A 17 14.33 -15.52 -17.09
CA TYR A 17 13.89 -14.55 -18.09
C TYR A 17 12.50 -13.96 -17.77
N LEU A 18 11.62 -14.74 -17.13
CA LEU A 18 10.25 -14.34 -16.80
C LEU A 18 10.14 -13.23 -15.74
N MET A 19 11.17 -12.98 -14.93
CA MET A 19 11.10 -12.07 -13.78
C MET A 19 11.41 -10.58 -14.08
N THR A 20 11.77 -10.22 -15.32
CA THR A 20 12.45 -8.93 -15.61
C THR A 20 11.67 -7.91 -16.43
N MET A 21 10.35 -8.07 -16.60
CA MET A 21 9.53 -7.19 -17.45
C MET A 21 8.34 -6.54 -16.73
N SER A 22 8.49 -5.28 -16.30
CA SER A 22 7.36 -4.34 -16.19
C SER A 22 7.80 -2.87 -16.13
N GLN A 23 7.27 -2.05 -17.03
CA GLN A 23 6.59 -0.75 -16.79
C GLN A 23 6.66 0.16 -18.03
N ALA A 24 5.55 0.85 -18.32
CA ALA A 24 5.45 1.89 -19.32
C ALA A 24 4.48 2.97 -18.82
N ALA A 25 4.84 4.25 -18.93
CA ALA A 25 4.00 5.36 -18.49
C ALA A 25 2.93 5.70 -19.53
N ALA A 26 1.70 5.99 -19.07
CA ALA A 26 0.63 6.51 -19.91
C ALA A 26 0.46 8.04 -19.76
N TYR A 27 -0.28 8.61 -20.70
CA TYR A 27 -0.55 10.03 -20.86
C TYR A 27 -2.05 10.22 -21.03
N ASP A 28 -2.60 11.33 -20.52
CA ASP A 28 -4.04 11.57 -20.50
C ASP A 28 -4.53 12.07 -21.88
N PRO A 29 -5.40 11.32 -22.60
CA PRO A 29 -5.84 11.73 -23.94
C PRO A 29 -6.73 12.99 -23.98
N LEU A 30 -7.27 13.42 -22.83
CA LEU A 30 -8.22 14.53 -22.75
C LEU A 30 -7.61 15.84 -22.25
N ASP A 31 -6.41 15.82 -21.67
CA ASP A 31 -5.65 17.03 -21.28
C ASP A 31 -4.17 16.93 -21.67
N PRO A 32 -3.83 17.17 -22.94
CA PRO A 32 -2.48 16.94 -23.45
C PRO A 32 -1.41 17.93 -22.94
N TYR A 33 -1.82 19.06 -22.36
CA TYR A 33 -0.90 20.10 -21.85
C TYR A 33 -1.01 20.30 -20.32
N GLY A 34 -1.96 19.61 -19.68
CA GLY A 34 -2.19 19.63 -18.25
C GLY A 34 -0.93 19.26 -17.46
N SER A 35 -0.46 20.23 -16.67
CA SER A 35 0.77 20.13 -15.89
C SER A 35 0.68 21.02 -14.67
N ILE A 36 1.43 20.68 -13.61
CA ILE A 36 1.62 21.54 -12.45
C ILE A 36 3.01 22.15 -12.57
N ASN A 37 3.07 23.46 -12.71
CA ASN A 37 4.33 24.20 -12.74
C ASN A 37 4.65 24.71 -11.32
N ILE A 38 5.82 24.34 -10.81
CA ILE A 38 6.42 24.87 -9.60
C ILE A 38 7.50 25.85 -10.02
N LYS A 39 7.34 27.11 -9.62
CA LYS A 39 8.20 28.22 -9.95
C LYS A 39 8.86 28.74 -8.68
N TRP A 40 10.18 28.94 -8.73
CA TRP A 40 11.00 29.26 -7.57
C TRP A 40 11.77 30.55 -7.87
N ASP A 41 11.42 31.62 -7.16
CA ASP A 41 11.96 32.97 -7.34
C ASP A 41 12.81 33.37 -6.13
N ILE A 42 14.13 33.52 -6.31
CA ILE A 42 14.99 34.11 -5.28
C ILE A 42 14.71 35.61 -5.18
N MET A 43 14.30 36.05 -3.99
CA MET A 43 13.93 37.44 -3.71
C MET A 43 15.08 38.23 -3.07
N SER A 44 15.89 37.58 -2.22
CA SER A 44 17.05 38.20 -1.56
C SER A 44 18.09 37.17 -1.13
N TRP A 45 19.33 37.62 -0.94
CA TRP A 45 20.42 36.85 -0.32
C TRP A 45 20.41 37.02 1.20
N THR A 46 20.78 35.98 1.95
CA THR A 46 21.12 36.04 3.38
C THR A 46 22.65 35.89 3.55
N PRO A 47 23.22 36.12 4.75
CA PRO A 47 24.66 35.94 4.98
C PRO A 47 25.18 34.51 4.73
N ASP A 48 24.31 33.51 4.68
CA ASP A 48 24.63 32.08 4.52
C ASP A 48 23.89 31.38 3.36
N GLY A 49 22.97 32.08 2.69
CA GLY A 49 22.06 31.50 1.70
C GLY A 49 21.10 32.51 1.06
N TYR A 50 19.80 32.20 1.00
CA TYR A 50 18.79 33.05 0.33
C TYR A 50 17.36 32.90 0.88
N VAL A 51 16.50 33.89 0.58
CA VAL A 51 15.04 33.81 0.72
C VAL A 51 14.41 33.72 -0.66
N ALA A 52 13.46 32.79 -0.83
CA ALA A 52 12.74 32.58 -2.07
C ALA A 52 11.22 32.46 -1.86
N ALA A 53 10.47 32.93 -2.85
CA ALA A 53 9.05 32.63 -3.02
C ALA A 53 8.90 31.42 -3.95
N VAL A 54 8.04 30.47 -3.56
CA VAL A 54 7.74 29.27 -4.35
C VAL A 54 6.25 29.30 -4.69
N THR A 55 5.94 29.28 -5.98
CA THR A 55 4.58 29.36 -6.51
C THR A 55 4.26 28.11 -7.32
N MET A 56 3.19 27.43 -6.95
CA MET A 56 2.64 26.27 -7.65
C MET A 56 1.39 26.69 -8.42
N SER A 57 1.31 26.30 -9.68
CA SER A 57 0.18 26.61 -10.56
C SER A 57 -0.27 25.34 -11.27
N ASN A 58 -1.51 24.92 -11.00
CA ASN A 58 -2.14 23.79 -11.67
C ASN A 58 -2.74 24.26 -13.01
N LEU A 59 -2.12 23.86 -14.12
CA LEU A 59 -2.60 24.17 -15.47
C LEU A 59 -3.46 23.04 -16.07
N GLN A 60 -3.78 22.00 -15.30
CA GLN A 60 -4.70 20.94 -15.74
C GLN A 60 -6.13 21.47 -15.86
N MET A 61 -6.82 21.12 -16.93
CA MET A 61 -8.13 21.67 -17.29
C MET A 61 -9.27 21.16 -16.42
N TYR A 62 -9.20 19.91 -15.95
CA TYR A 62 -10.28 19.28 -15.16
C TYR A 62 -9.82 18.41 -13.98
N GLN A 63 -8.52 18.27 -13.73
CA GLN A 63 -7.99 17.53 -12.57
C GLN A 63 -7.59 18.49 -11.44
N PRO A 64 -8.38 18.60 -10.34
CA PRO A 64 -7.98 19.35 -9.15
C PRO A 64 -7.12 18.48 -8.20
N ILE A 65 -6.27 19.13 -7.42
CA ILE A 65 -5.59 18.51 -6.28
C ILE A 65 -6.57 18.57 -5.10
N MET A 66 -7.16 17.42 -4.75
CA MET A 66 -8.08 17.28 -3.62
C MET A 66 -7.37 16.98 -2.30
N SER A 67 -8.07 17.12 -1.17
CA SER A 67 -7.63 16.68 0.16
C SER A 67 -7.08 15.23 0.12
N PRO A 68 -5.93 14.91 0.73
CA PRO A 68 -5.17 15.70 1.71
C PRO A 68 -4.34 16.87 1.14
N GLY A 69 -4.43 17.14 -0.17
CA GLY A 69 -3.75 18.26 -0.83
C GLY A 69 -2.40 17.86 -1.45
N TRP A 70 -1.65 18.86 -1.91
CA TRP A 70 -0.30 18.64 -2.42
C TRP A 70 0.72 18.36 -1.30
N THR A 71 1.68 17.49 -1.61
CA THR A 71 2.94 17.37 -0.87
C THR A 71 4.08 17.39 -1.88
N ILE A 72 4.97 18.37 -1.79
CA ILE A 72 6.11 18.56 -2.70
C ILE A 72 7.41 18.28 -1.96
N GLY A 73 8.29 17.47 -2.55
CA GLY A 73 9.65 17.28 -2.03
C GLY A 73 10.71 17.45 -3.10
N TRP A 74 11.96 17.45 -2.66
CA TRP A 74 13.15 17.56 -3.51
C TRP A 74 14.38 17.00 -2.79
N THR A 75 15.53 16.97 -3.45
CA THR A 75 16.85 16.67 -2.85
C THR A 75 17.76 17.88 -2.96
N TRP A 76 18.31 18.33 -1.83
CA TRP A 76 19.29 19.42 -1.77
C TRP A 76 20.63 19.08 -2.47
N ALA A 77 21.22 20.08 -3.13
CA ALA A 77 22.36 19.89 -4.03
C ALA A 77 23.71 19.71 -3.29
N LYS A 78 23.84 20.25 -2.09
CA LYS A 78 25.02 20.25 -1.21
C LYS A 78 24.64 19.71 0.19
N LYS A 79 24.48 20.61 1.16
CA LYS A 79 24.17 20.42 2.59
C LYS A 79 23.23 21.54 3.08
N GLU A 80 22.37 22.04 2.20
CA GLU A 80 21.42 23.11 2.47
C GLU A 80 20.43 22.72 3.58
N VAL A 81 19.96 23.71 4.34
CA VAL A 81 18.95 23.54 5.40
C VAL A 81 17.83 24.56 5.24
N ILE A 82 16.64 24.23 5.73
CA ILE A 82 15.50 25.15 5.78
C ILE A 82 15.56 25.86 7.14
N TRP A 83 15.81 27.17 7.15
CA TRP A 83 15.80 27.97 8.38
C TRP A 83 14.39 28.24 8.86
N SER A 84 13.52 28.71 7.97
CA SER A 84 12.12 29.05 8.25
C SER A 84 11.25 28.97 6.99
N MET A 85 9.93 28.86 7.18
CA MET A 85 8.92 28.84 6.12
C MET A 85 7.70 29.65 6.53
N VAL A 86 6.99 30.20 5.54
CA VAL A 86 5.71 30.94 5.72
C VAL A 86 4.75 30.49 4.64
N GLY A 87 3.49 30.20 4.98
CA GLY A 87 2.47 29.63 4.09
C GLY A 87 2.54 28.09 3.92
N ALA A 88 3.68 27.45 4.23
CA ALA A 88 3.85 25.99 4.14
C ALA A 88 4.80 25.47 5.24
N GLN A 89 4.81 24.15 5.48
CA GLN A 89 5.59 23.50 6.52
C GLN A 89 6.26 22.21 6.01
N ALA A 90 7.52 21.96 6.41
CA ALA A 90 8.18 20.67 6.18
C ALA A 90 7.56 19.52 7.00
N THR A 91 7.38 18.36 6.35
CA THR A 91 6.86 17.11 6.94
C THR A 91 7.84 16.43 7.89
N ASP A 92 9.08 16.87 7.98
CA ASP A 92 10.11 16.22 8.79
C ASP A 92 11.27 17.19 9.04
N GLN A 93 11.74 17.27 10.28
CA GLN A 93 12.87 18.11 10.66
C GLN A 93 14.22 17.41 10.42
N GLY A 94 14.27 16.08 10.45
CA GLY A 94 15.50 15.28 10.34
C GLY A 94 16.52 15.51 11.47
N ASP A 95 17.74 14.98 11.29
CA ASP A 95 18.85 15.17 12.24
C ASP A 95 19.41 16.61 12.19
N CYS A 96 18.92 17.46 13.07
CA CYS A 96 19.46 18.80 13.32
C CYS A 96 20.51 18.85 14.46
N SER A 97 20.99 17.73 15.00
CA SER A 97 21.83 17.68 16.24
C SER A 97 23.19 18.41 16.16
N LYS A 98 23.54 18.93 14.99
CA LYS A 98 24.76 19.70 14.72
C LYS A 98 24.61 21.19 15.03
N PHE A 99 23.37 21.68 15.13
CA PHE A 99 23.07 23.09 15.42
C PHE A 99 22.87 23.28 16.94
N LYS A 100 23.67 24.16 17.55
CA LYS A 100 23.64 24.47 18.98
C LYS A 100 23.22 25.92 19.18
N GLY A 101 21.91 26.15 19.38
CA GLY A 101 21.30 27.48 19.37
C GLY A 101 20.02 27.43 18.55
N SER A 102 19.85 28.35 17.60
CA SER A 102 18.75 28.30 16.61
C SER A 102 18.77 26.98 15.83
N ILE A 103 17.74 26.15 16.00
CA ILE A 103 17.57 24.89 15.29
C ILE A 103 16.83 25.17 13.97
N PRO A 104 17.35 24.76 12.79
CA PRO A 104 16.62 24.93 11.53
C PRO A 104 15.27 24.20 11.52
N HIS A 105 14.30 24.75 10.79
CA HIS A 105 12.99 24.14 10.56
C HIS A 105 13.07 22.74 9.94
N SER A 106 14.05 22.52 9.05
CA SER A 106 14.43 21.16 8.62
C SER A 106 15.90 21.07 8.17
N CYS A 107 16.59 20.06 8.67
CA CYS A 107 17.94 19.67 8.28
C CYS A 107 17.96 18.44 7.35
N LYS A 108 16.78 17.96 6.92
CA LYS A 108 16.64 16.79 6.04
C LYS A 108 17.17 17.11 4.65
N ARG A 109 18.04 16.25 4.11
CA ARG A 109 18.61 16.42 2.75
C ARG A 109 17.54 16.32 1.65
N ASN A 110 16.51 15.54 1.91
CA ASN A 110 15.33 15.38 1.07
C ASN A 110 14.06 15.78 1.84
N PRO A 111 13.78 17.09 2.01
CA PRO A 111 12.56 17.53 2.66
C PRO A 111 11.34 17.21 1.77
N GLU A 112 10.20 16.97 2.41
CA GLU A 112 8.88 17.05 1.79
C GLU A 112 8.12 18.16 2.52
N ILE A 113 7.28 18.89 1.81
CA ILE A 113 6.61 20.12 2.25
C ILE A 113 5.11 19.99 1.97
N VAL A 114 4.31 20.45 2.93
CA VAL A 114 2.85 20.58 2.84
C VAL A 114 2.42 22.03 3.00
N ASP A 115 1.32 22.40 2.36
CA ASP A 115 0.61 23.65 2.60
C ASP A 115 0.01 23.69 4.03
N LEU A 116 -0.17 24.90 4.57
CA LEU A 116 -0.84 25.09 5.87
C LEU A 116 -2.36 24.93 5.77
N LEU A 117 -3.01 24.73 6.92
CA LEU A 117 -4.47 24.67 7.00
C LEU A 117 -5.10 26.07 6.92
N PRO A 118 -6.36 26.21 6.43
CA PRO A 118 -7.11 27.45 6.53
C PRO A 118 -7.26 27.90 7.99
N GLY A 119 -7.13 29.20 8.23
CA GLY A 119 -7.31 29.80 9.56
C GLY A 119 -6.06 29.94 10.43
N VAL A 120 -4.86 29.59 9.93
CA VAL A 120 -3.59 29.89 10.64
C VAL A 120 -3.39 31.40 10.90
N PRO A 121 -2.64 31.78 11.95
CA PRO A 121 -2.32 33.17 12.28
C PRO A 121 -1.73 33.97 11.09
N ARG A 122 -2.02 35.28 11.02
CA ARG A 122 -1.64 36.14 9.87
C ARG A 122 -0.13 36.25 9.64
N ASP A 123 0.66 36.13 10.69
CA ASP A 123 2.13 36.07 10.67
C ASP A 123 2.68 34.81 9.95
N GLN A 124 1.86 33.77 9.81
CA GLN A 124 2.21 32.51 9.15
C GLN A 124 1.62 32.40 7.73
N GLN A 125 0.81 33.38 7.30
CA GLN A 125 0.20 33.42 5.98
C GLN A 125 1.13 34.05 4.92
N PHE A 126 1.04 33.53 3.70
CA PHE A 126 1.68 34.07 2.50
C PHE A 126 0.60 34.24 1.41
N THR A 127 0.85 35.05 0.39
CA THR A 127 -0.10 35.23 -0.72
C THR A 127 -0.42 33.87 -1.37
N ASP A 128 -1.70 33.60 -1.60
CA ASP A 128 -2.22 32.33 -2.16
C ASP A 128 -1.95 31.04 -1.37
N CYS A 129 -1.45 31.11 -0.13
CA CYS A 129 -1.21 29.94 0.73
C CYS A 129 -2.49 29.35 1.35
N CYS A 130 -2.27 28.32 2.17
CA CYS A 130 -3.09 27.97 3.32
C CYS A 130 -4.48 27.42 2.97
N LYS A 131 -4.52 26.64 1.88
CA LYS A 131 -5.69 25.97 1.31
C LYS A 131 -5.71 24.47 1.70
N ALA A 132 -4.97 24.08 2.75
CA ALA A 132 -4.66 22.69 3.14
C ALA A 132 -3.97 21.87 2.04
N GLY A 133 -3.47 22.50 0.98
CA GLY A 133 -2.86 21.89 -0.21
C GLY A 133 -3.87 21.62 -1.33
N VAL A 134 -5.12 22.05 -1.17
CA VAL A 134 -6.15 21.93 -2.21
C VAL A 134 -5.91 22.98 -3.31
N MET A 135 -5.92 22.54 -4.57
CA MET A 135 -5.81 23.40 -5.74
C MET A 135 -6.85 23.00 -6.77
N ALA A 136 -7.64 23.96 -7.26
CA ALA A 136 -8.61 23.71 -8.32
C ALA A 136 -7.91 23.33 -9.65
N ALA A 137 -8.69 22.78 -10.57
CA ALA A 137 -8.28 22.69 -11.98
C ALA A 137 -8.41 24.07 -12.65
N TRP A 138 -7.53 24.41 -13.59
CA TRP A 138 -7.53 25.70 -14.28
C TRP A 138 -8.84 26.00 -15.01
N GLY A 139 -9.44 24.98 -15.63
CA GLY A 139 -10.75 25.09 -16.30
C GLY A 139 -11.93 25.16 -15.32
N GLN A 140 -11.75 24.77 -14.06
CA GLN A 140 -12.74 24.89 -12.99
C GLN A 140 -12.73 26.32 -12.43
N ASP A 141 -11.58 26.76 -11.88
CA ASP A 141 -11.33 28.08 -11.32
C ASP A 141 -9.81 28.37 -11.34
N SER A 142 -9.39 29.37 -12.12
CA SER A 142 -7.98 29.74 -12.26
C SER A 142 -7.39 30.49 -11.06
N SER A 143 -8.23 31.05 -10.17
CA SER A 143 -7.77 31.72 -8.94
C SER A 143 -7.50 30.69 -7.82
N ALA A 144 -8.35 29.67 -7.70
CA ALA A 144 -8.11 28.54 -6.81
C ALA A 144 -7.07 27.53 -7.35
N ALA A 145 -6.61 27.67 -8.60
CA ALA A 145 -5.58 26.83 -9.21
C ALA A 145 -4.12 27.24 -8.87
N VAL A 146 -3.93 28.24 -8.00
CA VAL A 146 -2.61 28.71 -7.54
C VAL A 146 -2.45 28.50 -6.03
N SER A 147 -1.24 28.11 -5.61
CA SER A 147 -0.83 27.98 -4.21
C SER A 147 0.63 28.43 -4.07
N ALA A 148 0.99 29.15 -3.01
CA ALA A 148 2.37 29.63 -2.84
C ALA A 148 2.82 29.73 -1.38
N PHE A 149 4.14 29.69 -1.18
CA PHE A 149 4.79 29.80 0.13
C PHE A 149 6.16 30.49 0.02
N GLN A 150 6.70 30.96 1.14
CA GLN A 150 8.05 31.51 1.24
C GLN A 150 8.96 30.56 2.02
N VAL A 151 10.21 30.46 1.61
CA VAL A 151 11.24 29.62 2.26
C VAL A 151 12.55 30.39 2.45
N SER A 152 13.14 30.26 3.63
CA SER A 152 14.51 30.72 3.94
C SER A 152 15.45 29.52 3.94
N VAL A 153 16.48 29.56 3.08
CA VAL A 153 17.40 28.44 2.83
C VAL A 153 18.81 28.84 3.24
N GLY A 154 19.40 28.11 4.18
CA GLY A 154 20.78 28.28 4.64
C GLY A 154 21.74 27.30 4.00
N LEU A 155 23.04 27.60 4.12
CA LEU A 155 24.18 26.80 3.62
C LEU A 155 24.19 26.54 2.09
N SER A 156 23.43 27.32 1.32
CA SER A 156 23.33 27.21 -0.14
C SER A 156 24.41 27.99 -0.90
N GLY A 157 25.02 29.00 -0.27
CA GLY A 157 25.84 30.01 -0.93
C GLY A 157 25.05 31.29 -1.21
N THR A 158 25.78 32.40 -1.30
CA THR A 158 25.26 33.78 -1.20
C THR A 158 25.22 34.53 -2.54
N SER A 159 25.32 33.81 -3.67
CA SER A 159 25.33 34.41 -5.01
C SER A 159 24.77 33.49 -6.09
N ASN A 160 24.34 34.09 -7.21
CA ASN A 160 23.82 33.38 -8.39
C ASN A 160 24.84 32.40 -9.00
N MET A 161 26.15 32.66 -8.87
CA MET A 161 27.21 31.74 -9.33
C MET A 161 27.45 30.56 -8.37
N THR A 162 27.05 30.67 -7.10
CA THR A 162 27.33 29.66 -6.06
C THR A 162 26.14 28.77 -5.74
N VAL A 163 24.90 29.28 -5.82
CA VAL A 163 23.68 28.49 -5.62
C VAL A 163 23.46 27.52 -6.79
N LYS A 164 22.91 26.34 -6.48
CA LYS A 164 22.53 25.33 -7.48
C LYS A 164 21.07 24.93 -7.24
N PRO A 165 20.24 24.78 -8.29
CA PRO A 165 18.86 24.32 -8.13
C PRO A 165 18.79 22.93 -7.44
N PRO A 166 17.73 22.66 -6.67
CA PRO A 166 17.49 21.32 -6.12
C PRO A 166 17.28 20.28 -7.22
N LYS A 167 17.41 19.01 -6.85
CA LYS A 167 17.27 17.85 -7.76
C LYS A 167 16.14 16.94 -7.32
N ASN A 168 15.71 16.03 -8.20
CA ASN A 168 14.79 14.94 -7.88
C ASN A 168 13.50 15.46 -7.18
N PHE A 169 12.84 16.45 -7.79
CA PHE A 169 11.53 16.91 -7.31
C PHE A 169 10.51 15.77 -7.41
N ASN A 170 9.67 15.64 -6.38
CA ASN A 170 8.50 14.77 -6.38
C ASN A 170 7.27 15.57 -5.93
N LEU A 171 6.10 15.18 -6.45
CA LEU A 171 4.83 15.83 -6.16
C LEU A 171 3.77 14.75 -5.95
N PHE A 172 3.17 14.73 -4.77
CA PHE A 172 2.09 13.83 -4.41
C PHE A 172 0.79 14.63 -4.28
N GLY A 173 -0.31 14.11 -4.82
CA GLY A 173 -1.61 14.76 -4.69
C GLY A 173 -2.70 14.18 -5.60
N PRO A 174 -3.84 13.75 -5.04
CA PRO A 174 -3.89 12.86 -3.89
C PRO A 174 -3.36 11.46 -4.29
N GLY A 175 -2.05 11.25 -4.21
CA GLY A 175 -1.37 9.99 -4.59
C GLY A 175 -0.08 10.20 -5.42
N PRO A 176 0.67 9.11 -5.71
CA PRO A 176 1.96 9.14 -6.41
C PRO A 176 1.83 9.23 -7.94
N GLY A 177 1.00 10.16 -8.42
CA GLY A 177 0.62 10.25 -9.84
C GLY A 177 1.47 11.17 -10.72
N TYR A 178 2.25 12.09 -10.14
CA TYR A 178 3.02 13.07 -10.91
C TYR A 178 4.49 12.69 -11.05
N THR A 179 5.03 12.87 -12.26
CA THR A 179 6.48 12.86 -12.52
C THR A 179 6.95 14.26 -12.86
N CYS A 180 8.02 14.72 -12.21
CA CYS A 180 8.52 16.09 -12.31
C CYS A 180 9.83 16.17 -13.10
N SER A 181 9.99 17.24 -13.88
CA SER A 181 11.23 17.54 -14.60
C SER A 181 12.38 17.88 -13.63
N PRO A 182 13.65 17.82 -14.09
CA PRO A 182 14.72 18.59 -13.47
C PRO A 182 14.37 20.09 -13.45
N ALA A 183 14.87 20.81 -12.45
CA ALA A 183 14.72 22.26 -12.36
C ALA A 183 15.53 22.97 -13.46
N THR A 184 14.87 23.81 -14.27
CA THR A 184 15.49 24.60 -15.33
C THR A 184 15.55 26.07 -14.93
N ILE A 185 16.73 26.69 -15.02
CA ILE A 185 16.90 28.12 -14.77
C ILE A 185 16.30 28.89 -15.96
N VAL A 186 15.54 29.94 -15.68
CA VAL A 186 14.83 30.77 -16.66
C VAL A 186 15.10 32.26 -16.41
N SER A 187 14.71 33.12 -17.35
CA SER A 187 14.78 34.58 -17.19
C SER A 187 14.11 35.03 -15.89
N PRO A 188 14.72 35.93 -15.08
CA PRO A 188 14.18 36.27 -13.77
C PRO A 188 12.82 36.94 -13.84
N SER A 189 11.92 36.51 -12.95
CA SER A 189 10.55 37.00 -12.86
C SER A 189 10.44 38.51 -12.63
N VAL A 190 9.37 39.12 -13.15
CA VAL A 190 9.02 40.52 -12.89
C VAL A 190 7.76 40.55 -12.02
N PHE A 191 7.86 41.20 -10.86
CA PHE A 191 6.74 41.50 -9.98
C PHE A 191 6.36 42.97 -10.13
N LEU A 192 5.06 43.26 -10.06
CA LEU A 192 4.55 44.63 -9.97
C LEU A 192 4.18 44.93 -8.52
N SER A 193 4.47 46.15 -8.06
CA SER A 193 3.90 46.67 -6.82
C SER A 193 2.36 46.76 -6.89
N PRO A 194 1.63 46.81 -5.75
CA PRO A 194 0.17 46.84 -5.75
C PRO A 194 -0.45 48.01 -6.54
N ASP A 195 0.24 49.15 -6.60
CA ASP A 195 -0.12 50.34 -7.40
C ASP A 195 0.27 50.22 -8.90
N ARG A 196 0.92 49.12 -9.29
CA ARG A 196 1.51 48.81 -10.60
C ARG A 196 2.61 49.77 -11.08
N ARG A 197 3.11 50.68 -10.25
CA ARG A 197 4.08 51.73 -10.65
C ARG A 197 5.53 51.25 -10.66
N ARG A 198 5.89 50.31 -9.77
CA ARG A 198 7.25 49.76 -9.66
C ARG A 198 7.29 48.33 -10.16
N LYS A 199 8.26 48.05 -11.04
CA LYS A 199 8.70 46.68 -11.35
C LYS A 199 9.85 46.31 -10.41
N SER A 200 9.78 45.14 -9.78
CA SER A 200 10.90 44.49 -9.12
C SER A 200 11.18 43.16 -9.80
N HIS A 201 12.43 42.72 -9.75
CA HIS A 201 12.87 41.48 -10.40
C HIS A 201 13.27 40.45 -9.35
N ALA A 202 12.99 39.17 -9.61
CA ALA A 202 13.71 38.09 -8.93
C ALA A 202 15.20 38.19 -9.25
N ILE A 203 16.06 37.73 -8.33
CA ILE A 203 17.51 37.68 -8.55
C ILE A 203 17.88 36.49 -9.45
N MET A 204 17.17 35.36 -9.28
CA MET A 204 17.26 34.17 -10.11
C MET A 204 15.95 33.39 -10.01
N THR A 205 15.50 32.82 -11.13
CA THR A 205 14.28 32.02 -11.20
C THR A 205 14.58 30.65 -11.80
N TRP A 206 13.97 29.59 -11.25
CA TRP A 206 13.88 28.29 -11.92
C TRP A 206 12.47 27.72 -11.89
N ILE A 207 12.18 26.84 -12.84
CA ILE A 207 10.88 26.17 -13.00
C ILE A 207 11.08 24.65 -12.99
N VAL A 208 10.11 23.96 -12.41
CA VAL A 208 9.93 22.51 -12.44
C VAL A 208 8.52 22.24 -12.97
N THR A 209 8.39 21.37 -13.96
CA THR A 209 7.09 21.00 -14.54
C THR A 209 6.78 19.54 -14.17
N CYS A 210 5.63 19.31 -13.54
CA CYS A 210 5.16 17.98 -13.17
C CYS A 210 3.94 17.58 -14.01
N THR A 211 3.94 16.37 -14.56
CA THR A 211 2.84 15.82 -15.39
C THR A 211 2.26 14.56 -14.76
N TYR A 212 0.95 14.36 -14.94
CA TYR A 212 0.21 13.24 -14.33
C TYR A 212 0.22 12.00 -15.22
N SER A 213 0.43 10.81 -14.63
CA SER A 213 0.36 9.53 -15.35
C SER A 213 -0.61 8.55 -14.67
N GLN A 214 -1.72 8.26 -15.36
CA GLN A 214 -2.77 7.37 -14.85
C GLN A 214 -2.27 5.96 -14.52
N MET A 215 -1.29 5.43 -15.28
CA MET A 215 -0.70 4.09 -15.06
C MET A 215 0.13 3.96 -13.77
N LEU A 216 0.64 5.07 -13.23
CA LEU A 216 1.43 5.05 -11.98
C LEU A 216 0.53 5.05 -10.74
N VAL A 217 -0.72 5.50 -10.87
CA VAL A 217 -1.68 5.63 -9.75
C VAL A 217 -2.46 4.35 -9.50
N SER A 218 -2.89 3.65 -10.55
CA SER A 218 -3.62 2.39 -10.42
C SER A 218 -3.54 1.53 -11.68
N LYS A 219 -3.44 0.22 -11.47
CA LYS A 219 -3.55 -0.82 -12.53
C LYS A 219 -5.01 -1.07 -12.96
N TYR A 220 -5.98 -0.65 -12.16
CA TYR A 220 -7.42 -0.84 -12.37
C TYR A 220 -8.15 0.51 -12.39
N SER A 221 -9.32 0.60 -13.05
CA SER A 221 -10.08 1.86 -13.02
C SER A 221 -10.59 2.17 -11.60
N THR A 222 -10.87 3.45 -11.32
CA THR A 222 -11.42 3.90 -10.03
C THR A 222 -12.93 4.12 -10.07
N CYS A 223 -13.51 4.06 -11.26
CA CYS A 223 -14.94 4.14 -11.51
C CYS A 223 -15.35 3.21 -12.67
N CYS A 224 -16.65 2.99 -12.82
CA CYS A 224 -17.22 2.28 -13.96
C CYS A 224 -18.46 3.00 -14.53
N VAL A 225 -18.75 2.75 -15.80
CA VAL A 225 -19.95 3.24 -16.49
C VAL A 225 -20.93 2.09 -16.70
N SER A 226 -22.22 2.37 -16.49
CA SER A 226 -23.34 1.47 -16.81
C SER A 226 -24.36 2.22 -17.66
N LEU A 227 -24.97 1.53 -18.62
CA LEU A 227 -25.78 2.15 -19.68
C LEU A 227 -27.21 1.60 -19.66
N SER A 228 -28.19 2.45 -19.96
CA SER A 228 -29.57 2.02 -20.23
C SER A 228 -30.29 2.98 -21.17
N SER A 229 -31.37 2.52 -21.79
CA SER A 229 -32.26 3.33 -22.61
C SER A 229 -33.69 2.84 -22.46
N PHE A 230 -34.67 3.72 -22.64
CA PHE A 230 -36.10 3.37 -22.65
C PHE A 230 -36.47 2.30 -23.71
N TYR A 231 -35.61 2.03 -24.70
CA TYR A 231 -35.77 0.94 -25.68
C TYR A 231 -35.42 -0.46 -25.13
N ASN A 232 -34.75 -0.56 -23.98
CA ASN A 232 -34.30 -1.84 -23.43
C ASN A 232 -34.61 -1.93 -21.93
N SER A 233 -35.43 -2.91 -21.54
CA SER A 233 -35.78 -3.17 -20.15
C SER A 233 -34.60 -3.69 -19.30
N LYS A 234 -33.49 -4.11 -19.93
CA LYS A 234 -32.26 -4.51 -19.25
C LYS A 234 -31.24 -3.37 -19.26
N ILE A 235 -30.75 -3.03 -18.06
CA ILE A 235 -29.55 -2.20 -17.88
C ILE A 235 -28.33 -3.02 -18.34
N THR A 236 -27.43 -2.41 -19.12
CA THR A 236 -26.06 -2.92 -19.31
C THR A 236 -25.25 -2.55 -18.06
N PRO A 237 -24.89 -3.51 -17.20
CA PRO A 237 -24.17 -3.23 -15.96
C PRO A 237 -22.72 -2.84 -16.25
N CYS A 238 -22.03 -2.35 -15.23
CA CYS A 238 -20.56 -2.34 -15.25
C CYS A 238 -20.03 -3.77 -15.36
N PRO A 239 -18.91 -4.02 -16.06
CA PRO A 239 -18.26 -5.32 -16.06
C PRO A 239 -17.91 -5.80 -14.65
N SER A 240 -18.00 -7.12 -14.43
CA SER A 240 -17.55 -7.73 -13.18
C SER A 240 -16.07 -7.43 -12.93
N CYS A 241 -15.72 -7.07 -11.70
CA CYS A 241 -14.36 -6.62 -11.32
C CYS A 241 -13.75 -5.51 -12.21
N ALA A 242 -14.55 -4.59 -12.77
CA ALA A 242 -14.02 -3.48 -13.57
C ALA A 242 -12.92 -2.67 -12.87
N CYS A 243 -13.05 -2.49 -11.54
CA CYS A 243 -12.06 -1.81 -10.70
C CYS A 243 -11.13 -2.78 -9.94
N GLY A 244 -11.04 -4.04 -10.40
CA GLY A 244 -10.23 -5.12 -9.82
C GLY A 244 -11.05 -6.11 -8.97
N CYS A 245 -10.71 -7.41 -9.03
CA CYS A 245 -11.16 -8.37 -8.04
C CYS A 245 -10.20 -8.32 -6.84
N GLN A 246 -10.73 -8.26 -5.63
CA GLN A 246 -9.99 -8.52 -4.38
C GLN A 246 -10.85 -9.38 -3.45
N ASN A 247 -10.20 -10.06 -2.50
CA ASN A 247 -10.84 -11.04 -1.62
C ASN A 247 -11.97 -10.42 -0.77
N GLU A 248 -12.89 -11.26 -0.33
CA GLU A 248 -14.14 -10.89 0.37
C GLU A 248 -13.94 -10.11 1.69
N HIS A 249 -12.71 -10.05 2.21
CA HIS A 249 -12.36 -9.28 3.40
C HIS A 249 -12.17 -7.77 3.13
N ASN A 250 -12.09 -7.34 1.86
CA ASN A 250 -11.77 -5.94 1.49
C ASN A 250 -13.00 -5.06 1.20
N CYS A 251 -14.22 -5.56 1.41
CA CYS A 251 -15.44 -4.79 1.21
C CYS A 251 -16.53 -5.13 2.24
N VAL A 252 -17.54 -4.26 2.37
CA VAL A 252 -18.65 -4.41 3.33
C VAL A 252 -19.92 -4.85 2.60
N HIS A 253 -20.55 -5.94 3.06
CA HIS A 253 -21.87 -6.39 2.61
C HIS A 253 -22.98 -5.62 3.34
N MET A 254 -24.10 -5.37 2.64
CA MET A 254 -25.17 -4.51 3.16
C MET A 254 -26.01 -5.11 4.31
N ASN A 255 -25.74 -6.38 4.66
CA ASN A 255 -26.43 -7.13 5.71
C ASN A 255 -25.52 -7.41 6.92
N ASP A 256 -24.30 -6.84 6.96
CA ASP A 256 -23.37 -6.97 8.09
C ASP A 256 -23.76 -5.97 9.20
N PRO A 257 -24.01 -6.41 10.46
CA PRO A 257 -24.36 -5.51 11.56
C PRO A 257 -23.27 -4.48 11.90
N LYS A 258 -22.03 -4.66 11.43
CA LYS A 258 -20.90 -3.74 11.71
C LYS A 258 -21.02 -2.35 11.09
N ILE A 259 -22.05 -2.06 10.29
CA ILE A 259 -22.25 -0.75 9.62
C ILE A 259 -22.23 0.44 10.61
N SER A 260 -22.65 0.27 11.87
CA SER A 260 -22.49 1.29 12.92
C SER A 260 -21.02 1.63 13.20
N SER A 261 -20.20 0.60 13.46
CA SER A 261 -18.74 0.75 13.74
C SER A 261 -17.92 1.33 12.58
N VAL A 262 -18.43 1.26 11.34
CA VAL A 262 -17.74 1.79 10.14
C VAL A 262 -17.72 3.33 10.08
N VAL A 263 -18.49 4.01 10.93
CA VAL A 263 -18.51 5.48 11.01
C VAL A 263 -17.28 6.06 11.72
N GLU A 264 -16.59 5.28 12.56
CA GLU A 264 -15.48 5.75 13.41
C GLU A 264 -14.07 5.40 12.89
N SER A 265 -13.96 4.72 11.74
CA SER A 265 -12.64 4.36 11.16
C SER A 265 -12.21 5.31 10.05
N ASP A 266 -11.05 5.97 10.19
CA ASP A 266 -10.42 6.85 9.18
C ASP A 266 -10.10 6.17 7.83
N THR A 267 -10.23 4.85 7.73
CA THR A 267 -9.95 4.08 6.49
C THR A 267 -11.23 3.91 5.65
N PRO A 268 -11.33 4.48 4.44
CA PRO A 268 -12.49 4.28 3.57
C PRO A 268 -12.71 2.82 3.19
N ARG A 269 -13.92 2.30 3.42
CA ARG A 269 -14.31 0.93 3.05
C ARG A 269 -15.26 0.91 1.86
N LEU A 270 -14.99 0.06 0.89
CA LEU A 270 -15.82 -0.14 -0.29
C LEU A 270 -17.02 -1.04 0.04
N ARG A 271 -18.21 -0.75 -0.49
CA ARG A 271 -19.35 -1.67 -0.48
C ARG A 271 -19.16 -2.78 -1.51
N CYS A 272 -19.37 -4.03 -1.11
CA CYS A 272 -19.29 -5.18 -2.02
C CYS A 272 -20.32 -5.06 -3.16
N THR A 273 -19.83 -5.11 -4.40
CA THR A 273 -20.61 -5.03 -5.64
C THR A 273 -19.90 -5.86 -6.72
N GLN A 274 -20.63 -6.45 -7.66
CA GLN A 274 -20.03 -7.28 -8.73
C GLN A 274 -18.92 -6.57 -9.52
N HIS A 275 -19.00 -5.24 -9.67
CA HIS A 275 -18.01 -4.43 -10.38
C HIS A 275 -16.87 -3.89 -9.50
N MET A 276 -16.98 -3.99 -8.17
CA MET A 276 -15.98 -3.57 -7.17
C MET A 276 -15.48 -2.11 -7.32
N CYS A 277 -16.34 -1.19 -7.77
CA CYS A 277 -15.94 0.19 -8.05
C CYS A 277 -16.47 1.19 -7.00
N PRO A 278 -15.61 2.05 -6.42
CA PRO A 278 -16.02 3.14 -5.52
C PRO A 278 -17.06 4.09 -6.12
N ILE A 279 -16.93 4.43 -7.41
CA ILE A 279 -17.88 5.29 -8.13
C ILE A 279 -18.49 4.52 -9.32
N ARG A 280 -19.81 4.64 -9.47
CA ARG A 280 -20.52 4.23 -10.68
C ARG A 280 -21.21 5.43 -11.33
N VAL A 281 -20.97 5.62 -12.62
CA VAL A 281 -21.77 6.53 -13.45
C VAL A 281 -22.81 5.69 -14.20
N HIS A 282 -24.09 6.03 -14.04
CA HIS A 282 -25.18 5.42 -14.79
C HIS A 282 -25.75 6.43 -15.80
N TRP A 283 -25.72 6.08 -17.08
CA TRP A 283 -26.22 6.88 -18.18
C TRP A 283 -27.52 6.27 -18.72
N HIS A 284 -28.62 6.99 -18.56
CA HIS A 284 -29.95 6.54 -18.94
C HIS A 284 -30.57 7.46 -20.00
N VAL A 285 -30.83 6.95 -21.20
CA VAL A 285 -31.64 7.66 -22.21
C VAL A 285 -33.11 7.52 -21.83
N LYS A 286 -33.67 8.57 -21.22
CA LYS A 286 -35.00 8.58 -20.57
C LYS A 286 -36.15 8.71 -21.57
N ALA A 287 -35.98 9.55 -22.60
CA ALA A 287 -37.02 9.79 -23.60
C ALA A 287 -36.43 10.20 -24.96
N ASN A 288 -37.18 9.94 -26.02
CA ASN A 288 -36.77 10.17 -27.41
C ASN A 288 -37.81 11.02 -28.15
N TYR A 289 -37.64 12.34 -28.12
CA TYR A 289 -38.49 13.30 -28.81
C TYR A 289 -38.11 13.40 -30.29
N LYS A 290 -38.99 13.97 -31.15
CA LYS A 290 -38.75 14.04 -32.61
C LYS A 290 -37.38 14.62 -32.97
N LYS A 291 -36.96 15.73 -32.34
CA LYS A 291 -35.66 16.39 -32.57
C LYS A 291 -34.57 16.13 -31.51
N HIS A 292 -34.90 15.56 -30.35
CA HIS A 292 -33.98 15.52 -29.20
C HIS A 292 -34.06 14.23 -28.36
N TRP A 293 -32.96 13.86 -27.71
CA TRP A 293 -32.93 12.87 -26.61
C TRP A 293 -32.85 13.56 -25.25
N LEU A 294 -33.63 13.07 -24.28
CA LEU A 294 -33.51 13.44 -22.87
C LEU A 294 -32.68 12.38 -22.15
N VAL A 295 -31.57 12.80 -21.55
CA VAL A 295 -30.62 11.91 -20.86
C VAL A 295 -30.59 12.23 -19.37
N LYS A 296 -30.67 11.19 -18.52
CA LYS A 296 -30.44 11.27 -17.09
C LYS A 296 -29.10 10.61 -16.77
N ILE A 297 -28.15 11.40 -16.26
CA ILE A 297 -26.92 10.89 -15.65
C ILE A 297 -27.17 10.74 -14.15
N THR A 298 -26.78 9.60 -13.57
CA THR A 298 -26.88 9.32 -12.12
C THR A 298 -25.52 8.83 -11.63
N ILE A 299 -24.88 9.56 -10.74
CA ILE A 299 -23.61 9.15 -10.10
C ILE A 299 -23.95 8.47 -8.77
N THR A 300 -23.32 7.33 -8.47
CA THR A 300 -23.49 6.59 -7.21
C THR A 300 -22.13 6.42 -6.54
N ASN A 301 -22.01 6.85 -5.28
CA ASN A 301 -20.88 6.52 -4.41
C ASN A 301 -21.16 5.20 -3.69
N PHE A 302 -20.18 4.30 -3.71
CA PHE A 302 -20.17 3.00 -3.03
C PHE A 302 -19.07 2.91 -1.97
N SER A 303 -18.30 3.98 -1.73
CA SER A 303 -17.33 4.05 -0.64
C SER A 303 -17.95 4.65 0.62
N TYR A 304 -17.96 3.88 1.71
CA TYR A 304 -18.14 4.41 3.06
C TYR A 304 -16.88 5.19 3.48
N GLY A 305 -17.04 6.14 4.41
CA GLY A 305 -15.95 6.99 4.92
C GLY A 305 -15.35 8.00 3.94
N LYS A 306 -15.74 8.02 2.65
CA LYS A 306 -15.16 8.91 1.63
C LYS A 306 -16.19 9.80 0.94
N ASN A 307 -16.25 11.05 1.40
CA ASN A 307 -17.09 12.10 0.83
C ASN A 307 -16.35 12.87 -0.27
N TYR A 308 -17.00 13.04 -1.42
CA TYR A 308 -16.47 13.78 -2.56
C TYR A 308 -17.02 15.21 -2.55
N THR A 309 -16.33 16.13 -1.88
CA THR A 309 -16.76 17.54 -1.71
C THR A 309 -16.55 18.40 -2.95
N GLN A 310 -15.59 18.05 -3.80
CA GLN A 310 -15.34 18.64 -5.11
C GLN A 310 -15.13 17.50 -6.10
N TRP A 311 -15.84 17.50 -7.24
CA TRP A 311 -15.70 16.47 -8.27
C TRP A 311 -16.10 17.01 -9.64
N THR A 312 -15.51 16.42 -10.68
CA THR A 312 -15.75 16.76 -12.09
C THR A 312 -16.07 15.49 -12.85
N LEU A 313 -17.13 15.49 -13.66
CA LEU A 313 -17.42 14.42 -14.63
C LEU A 313 -17.06 14.91 -16.03
N VAL A 314 -15.99 14.37 -16.60
CA VAL A 314 -15.65 14.56 -18.02
C VAL A 314 -16.22 13.40 -18.83
N ALA A 315 -16.88 13.72 -19.93
CA ALA A 315 -17.39 12.73 -20.88
C ALA A 315 -17.24 13.26 -22.31
N GLN A 316 -17.08 12.35 -23.27
CA GLN A 316 -17.03 12.67 -24.69
C GLN A 316 -18.23 12.03 -25.39
N HIS A 317 -19.00 12.81 -26.13
CA HIS A 317 -20.16 12.34 -26.88
C HIS A 317 -20.34 13.23 -28.12
N PRO A 318 -20.61 12.69 -29.33
CA PRO A 318 -20.61 13.48 -30.57
C PRO A 318 -21.53 14.71 -30.51
N ASN A 319 -22.71 14.56 -29.91
CA ASN A 319 -23.74 15.60 -29.92
C ASN A 319 -23.62 16.60 -28.74
N PHE A 320 -22.50 16.62 -28.00
CA PHE A 320 -22.24 17.61 -26.94
C PHE A 320 -22.09 19.05 -27.44
N ASN A 321 -21.85 19.23 -28.74
CA ASN A 321 -21.89 20.53 -29.40
C ASN A 321 -23.34 21.03 -29.59
N ASN A 322 -24.33 20.13 -29.59
CA ASN A 322 -25.76 20.38 -29.81
C ASN A 322 -26.59 20.09 -28.54
N ILE A 323 -26.09 20.58 -27.40
CA ILE A 323 -26.79 20.58 -26.10
C ILE A 323 -27.72 21.80 -26.07
N THR A 324 -29.04 21.59 -26.02
CA THR A 324 -30.00 22.71 -26.01
C THR A 324 -30.42 23.16 -24.61
N LYS A 325 -30.10 22.38 -23.57
CA LYS A 325 -30.48 22.58 -22.16
C LYS A 325 -29.61 21.63 -21.25
N LEU A 326 -29.70 21.63 -19.91
CA LEU A 326 -28.77 21.04 -18.88
C LEU A 326 -29.34 20.47 -17.51
N TYR A 327 -29.73 21.31 -16.52
CA TYR A 327 -30.06 21.09 -15.07
C TYR A 327 -29.02 20.37 -14.20
N LYS A 328 -29.12 20.66 -12.88
CA LYS A 328 -28.54 19.91 -11.72
C LYS A 328 -27.04 19.63 -11.76
N PHE A 329 -26.38 20.01 -12.85
CA PHE A 329 -24.97 19.99 -13.16
C PHE A 329 -24.57 21.37 -13.69
N ILE A 330 -23.28 21.67 -13.64
CA ILE A 330 -22.67 22.81 -14.32
C ILE A 330 -21.90 22.24 -15.52
N TYR A 331 -22.13 22.80 -16.71
CA TYR A 331 -21.43 22.41 -17.94
C TYR A 331 -20.49 23.54 -18.37
N LYS A 332 -19.25 23.18 -18.69
CA LYS A 332 -18.29 24.00 -19.43
C LYS A 332 -17.82 23.15 -20.63
N PRO A 333 -18.03 23.58 -21.88
CA PRO A 333 -17.44 22.88 -23.02
C PRO A 333 -15.91 23.00 -22.98
N LEU A 334 -15.19 21.91 -23.24
CA LEU A 334 -13.72 21.90 -23.32
C LEU A 334 -13.23 22.39 -24.69
N THR A 335 -13.71 23.56 -25.11
CA THR A 335 -13.28 24.25 -26.33
C THR A 335 -12.07 25.13 -26.04
N LEU A 336 -10.92 24.80 -26.62
CA LEU A 336 -9.69 25.59 -26.48
C LEU A 336 -9.85 26.97 -27.15
N TYR A 337 -9.59 28.03 -26.37
CA TYR A 337 -9.42 29.43 -26.78
C TYR A 337 -10.57 30.08 -27.58
N ASN A 338 -11.60 30.59 -26.88
CA ASN A 338 -11.98 32.02 -26.99
C ASN A 338 -12.93 32.52 -25.89
N SER A 339 -12.85 33.83 -25.63
CA SER A 339 -13.75 34.77 -24.91
C SER A 339 -14.78 34.29 -23.85
N MET A 340 -14.53 34.72 -22.61
CA MET A 340 -15.43 35.40 -21.63
C MET A 340 -16.91 35.01 -21.39
N ASN A 341 -17.30 35.17 -20.11
CA ASN A 341 -18.65 35.22 -19.52
C ASN A 341 -19.43 33.88 -19.41
N GLY A 342 -20.39 33.79 -18.48
CA GLY A 342 -21.06 32.52 -18.14
C GLY A 342 -22.28 32.62 -17.19
N ASN A 343 -22.55 31.50 -16.50
CA ASN A 343 -23.64 31.17 -15.55
C ASN A 343 -24.97 30.55 -16.07
N VAL A 344 -25.01 29.20 -16.14
CA VAL A 344 -26.01 28.16 -15.65
C VAL A 344 -27.54 28.52 -15.62
N GLN A 345 -28.60 27.72 -15.95
CA GLN A 345 -29.01 26.31 -15.58
C GLN A 345 -30.17 25.66 -16.47
N SER A 346 -30.97 24.67 -15.93
CA SER A 346 -32.22 23.95 -16.44
C SER A 346 -32.04 22.82 -17.51
N GLU A 347 -32.84 21.70 -17.60
CA GLU A 347 -32.59 20.22 -18.02
C GLU A 347 -32.12 19.68 -19.43
N MET A 348 -31.18 18.68 -19.46
CA MET A 348 -30.35 18.25 -20.63
C MET A 348 -31.01 17.50 -21.81
N LEU A 349 -31.04 18.19 -22.95
CA LEU A 349 -31.56 17.72 -24.24
C LEU A 349 -30.44 17.73 -25.30
N LEU A 350 -30.20 16.59 -25.94
CA LEU A 350 -29.25 16.41 -27.04
C LEU A 350 -29.97 16.44 -28.40
N GLY A 351 -29.48 17.21 -29.37
CA GLY A 351 -29.97 17.14 -30.76
C GLY A 351 -29.75 15.76 -31.41
N LYS A 352 -30.53 15.44 -32.45
CA LYS A 352 -30.38 14.25 -33.30
C LYS A 352 -29.83 14.59 -34.69
N ASP A 353 -28.95 13.73 -35.17
CA ASP A 353 -28.60 13.60 -36.59
C ASP A 353 -29.19 12.29 -37.14
N MET A 354 -29.83 12.32 -38.31
CA MET A 354 -30.73 11.24 -38.78
C MET A 354 -30.03 10.10 -39.54
N ASN A 355 -28.81 9.72 -39.16
CA ASN A 355 -28.01 8.70 -39.85
C ASN A 355 -27.45 7.62 -38.90
N ILE A 356 -28.29 6.63 -38.52
CA ILE A 356 -27.89 5.30 -38.00
C ILE A 356 -29.13 4.37 -38.02
N PHE A 357 -28.94 3.09 -38.34
CA PHE A 357 -30.01 2.11 -38.61
C PHE A 357 -30.63 1.44 -37.37
N THR A 358 -31.83 0.89 -37.55
CA THR A 358 -32.60 0.10 -36.58
C THR A 358 -32.25 -1.40 -36.59
N PHE A 359 -32.61 -2.11 -35.51
CA PHE A 359 -32.47 -3.57 -35.35
C PHE A 359 -33.82 -4.22 -35.07
N GLN A 360 -34.06 -5.42 -35.61
CA GLN A 360 -35.21 -6.28 -35.27
C GLN A 360 -34.80 -7.77 -35.38
N GLN A 361 -35.48 -8.66 -34.66
CA GLN A 361 -35.02 -10.06 -34.46
C GLN A 361 -35.81 -11.08 -35.30
N GLY A 362 -35.11 -12.11 -35.78
CA GLY A 362 -35.59 -13.08 -36.76
C GLY A 362 -36.47 -14.23 -36.28
N TRP A 363 -36.64 -15.20 -37.18
CA TRP A 363 -37.27 -16.51 -37.02
C TRP A 363 -36.38 -17.57 -37.72
N ALA A 364 -36.67 -18.86 -37.57
CA ALA A 364 -35.91 -19.97 -38.15
C ALA A 364 -36.83 -21.10 -38.63
N PHE A 365 -36.41 -21.96 -39.58
CA PHE A 365 -36.66 -23.41 -39.56
C PHE A 365 -36.00 -24.23 -40.71
N LEU A 366 -35.62 -25.47 -40.36
CA LEU A 366 -35.72 -26.77 -41.10
C LEU A 366 -34.91 -27.11 -42.41
N LEU A 367 -33.99 -28.08 -42.23
CA LEU A 367 -33.66 -29.31 -43.02
C LEU A 367 -33.37 -29.33 -44.56
N THR A 368 -32.21 -29.96 -44.87
CA THR A 368 -31.94 -31.09 -45.80
C THR A 368 -31.52 -30.96 -47.29
N PHE A 369 -30.51 -31.80 -47.60
CA PHE A 369 -30.12 -32.45 -48.87
C PHE A 369 -29.46 -31.63 -50.01
N THR A 370 -28.94 -32.35 -51.02
CA THR A 370 -27.63 -32.06 -51.64
C THR A 370 -27.57 -32.04 -53.18
N SER A 371 -26.85 -31.07 -53.73
CA SER A 371 -26.35 -30.98 -55.13
C SER A 371 -27.44 -30.79 -56.22
N MET A 372 -27.16 -30.32 -57.44
CA MET A 372 -25.90 -30.12 -58.17
C MET A 372 -26.01 -28.99 -59.23
N VAL A 373 -24.89 -28.64 -59.90
CA VAL A 373 -24.77 -27.85 -61.16
C VAL A 373 -24.78 -26.30 -61.07
N MET A 374 -23.57 -25.75 -60.93
CA MET A 374 -22.95 -24.63 -61.72
C MET A 374 -23.88 -23.89 -62.73
N ASN A 375 -24.00 -22.56 -62.77
CA ASN A 375 -22.99 -21.49 -62.71
C ASN A 375 -23.66 -20.13 -62.43
N GLY A 376 -22.95 -19.14 -61.84
CA GLY A 376 -23.41 -17.74 -61.97
C GLY A 376 -23.03 -16.70 -60.90
N LEU A 377 -21.74 -16.41 -60.74
CA LEU A 377 -21.17 -15.16 -60.16
C LEU A 377 -21.35 -14.87 -58.65
N MET A 378 -20.28 -14.27 -58.09
CA MET A 378 -20.13 -13.63 -56.78
C MET A 378 -20.36 -14.48 -55.52
N ASP A 379 -19.26 -14.81 -54.83
CA ASP A 379 -19.12 -14.50 -53.39
C ASP A 379 -17.66 -14.54 -52.95
N ASP A 380 -17.30 -13.88 -51.84
CA ASP A 380 -16.19 -14.32 -50.96
C ASP A 380 -16.27 -13.70 -49.54
N VAL A 381 -15.83 -14.49 -48.53
CA VAL A 381 -15.51 -14.18 -47.12
C VAL A 381 -16.55 -13.48 -46.20
N TRP A 382 -17.22 -14.25 -45.32
CA TRP A 382 -16.74 -14.52 -43.93
C TRP A 382 -17.75 -15.23 -42.99
N ARG A 383 -17.45 -16.48 -42.58
CA ARG A 383 -17.80 -17.29 -41.37
C ARG A 383 -16.98 -18.60 -41.52
N VAL A 384 -16.47 -19.39 -40.55
CA VAL A 384 -16.57 -19.65 -39.08
C VAL A 384 -15.11 -19.87 -38.58
N GLY A 385 -14.66 -19.88 -37.32
CA GLY A 385 -15.25 -19.76 -35.97
C GLY A 385 -14.80 -20.91 -35.03
N LEU A 386 -14.94 -20.73 -33.70
CA LEU A 386 -14.49 -21.65 -32.61
C LEU A 386 -12.95 -21.83 -32.42
N GLU A 387 -12.60 -22.43 -31.28
CA GLU A 387 -11.26 -22.58 -30.65
C GLU A 387 -10.57 -23.92 -31.00
N PRO A 388 -9.43 -24.30 -30.38
CA PRO A 388 -8.14 -23.61 -30.20
C PRO A 388 -6.95 -24.44 -30.75
N HIS A 389 -5.73 -23.89 -30.80
CA HIS A 389 -4.46 -24.62 -30.51
C HIS A 389 -3.23 -23.69 -30.56
N TYR A 390 -2.20 -23.98 -29.74
CA TYR A 390 -0.86 -23.37 -29.83
C TYR A 390 -0.01 -24.06 -30.91
N PRO A 391 0.97 -23.36 -31.52
CA PRO A 391 2.36 -23.65 -31.13
C PRO A 391 3.38 -22.49 -31.19
N LYS A 392 4.32 -22.52 -30.23
CA LYS A 392 5.79 -22.34 -30.32
C LYS A 392 6.43 -21.16 -31.11
N CYS A 393 7.53 -20.66 -30.56
CA CYS A 393 8.47 -19.75 -31.23
C CYS A 393 9.54 -20.49 -32.07
N CYS A 394 10.33 -19.68 -32.81
CA CYS A 394 11.77 -19.84 -33.14
C CYS A 394 12.22 -20.19 -34.59
N ILE A 395 13.00 -19.24 -35.13
CA ILE A 395 14.26 -19.41 -35.89
C ILE A 395 14.16 -19.64 -37.42
N SER A 396 15.24 -19.26 -38.11
CA SER A 396 15.39 -18.98 -39.55
C SER A 396 16.33 -19.94 -40.30
N SER A 397 16.13 -20.12 -41.60
CA SER A 397 17.13 -20.64 -42.57
C SER A 397 16.94 -20.00 -43.97
N ILE A 398 17.85 -20.26 -44.92
CA ILE A 398 18.16 -19.35 -46.06
C ILE A 398 18.44 -20.11 -47.38
N LEU A 399 17.80 -19.67 -48.50
CA LEU A 399 18.14 -19.92 -49.94
C LEU A 399 18.08 -21.40 -50.44
N PRO A 400 18.23 -21.74 -51.77
CA PRO A 400 18.73 -20.94 -52.91
C PRO A 400 18.05 -21.09 -54.32
N HIS A 401 18.62 -20.41 -55.34
CA HIS A 401 18.44 -20.54 -56.83
C HIS A 401 17.05 -20.19 -57.45
N GLN A 402 16.92 -19.25 -58.42
CA GLN A 402 17.15 -19.28 -59.91
C GLN A 402 16.02 -20.00 -60.71
N THR A 403 15.63 -19.64 -61.96
CA THR A 403 16.25 -18.78 -63.02
C THR A 403 15.23 -18.23 -64.05
N GLY A 404 15.46 -17.02 -64.59
CA GLY A 404 15.02 -16.55 -65.94
C GLY A 404 13.51 -16.33 -66.21
N MET A 405 13.07 -15.81 -67.36
CA MET A 405 13.66 -14.81 -68.30
C MET A 405 12.54 -14.27 -69.23
N GLY A 406 12.49 -12.97 -69.53
CA GLY A 406 11.53 -12.40 -70.50
C GLY A 406 11.32 -10.88 -70.39
N LEU A 407 11.18 -10.17 -71.52
CA LEU A 407 11.13 -8.71 -71.62
C LEU A 407 9.77 -8.19 -72.11
N VAL A 408 9.23 -7.16 -71.46
CA VAL A 408 8.29 -6.19 -72.05
C VAL A 408 8.61 -4.81 -71.48
N PHE A 409 8.70 -3.79 -72.34
CA PHE A 409 8.91 -2.39 -71.92
C PHE A 409 7.62 -1.79 -71.35
N ALA A 410 7.56 -1.63 -70.03
CA ALA A 410 6.61 -0.77 -69.35
C ALA A 410 7.26 -0.20 -68.07
N SER A 411 6.91 1.04 -67.70
CA SER A 411 7.44 1.76 -66.54
C SER A 411 6.87 1.25 -65.20
N ARG A 412 7.06 -0.05 -64.91
CA ARG A 412 6.72 -0.68 -63.63
C ARG A 412 7.95 -0.72 -62.73
N ALA A 413 7.93 0.08 -61.67
CA ALA A 413 8.89 -0.05 -60.57
C ALA A 413 8.79 -1.46 -59.95
N PHE A 414 9.88 -2.22 -60.00
CA PHE A 414 9.92 -3.58 -59.46
C PHE A 414 9.73 -3.54 -57.93
N LYS A 415 8.63 -4.13 -57.45
CA LYS A 415 8.35 -4.26 -56.03
C LYS A 415 9.11 -5.46 -55.45
N PRO A 416 9.96 -5.29 -54.43
CA PRO A 416 9.99 -6.26 -53.34
C PRO A 416 8.71 -6.02 -52.54
N VAL A 417 7.67 -6.85 -52.74
CA VAL A 417 6.55 -6.89 -51.79
C VAL A 417 7.04 -7.69 -50.59
N ASP A 418 7.36 -7.00 -49.50
CA ASP A 418 7.60 -7.66 -48.22
C ASP A 418 6.24 -8.19 -47.70
N PRO A 419 6.01 -9.53 -47.66
CA PRO A 419 4.73 -10.09 -47.24
C PRO A 419 4.47 -9.94 -45.74
N THR A 420 5.47 -9.52 -44.95
CA THR A 420 5.40 -9.45 -43.49
C THR A 420 4.74 -8.17 -42.96
N GLY A 421 4.52 -7.15 -43.80
CA GLY A 421 3.83 -5.91 -43.42
C GLY A 421 4.64 -5.03 -42.45
N ASN A 422 5.93 -4.85 -42.71
CA ASN A 422 6.84 -4.06 -41.86
C ASN A 422 7.08 -2.63 -42.36
N ILE A 423 7.80 -1.82 -41.59
CA ILE A 423 8.42 -0.57 -42.07
C ILE A 423 9.88 -0.89 -42.40
N THR A 424 10.30 -0.59 -43.62
CA THR A 424 11.69 -0.79 -44.06
C THR A 424 12.42 0.54 -44.14
N ILE A 425 13.64 0.58 -43.61
CA ILE A 425 14.57 1.71 -43.74
C ILE A 425 15.72 1.23 -44.62
N LYS A 426 16.01 1.98 -45.69
CA LYS A 426 17.03 1.65 -46.70
C LYS A 426 18.03 2.79 -46.82
N TRP A 427 19.31 2.45 -46.79
CA TRP A 427 20.42 3.42 -46.77
C TRP A 427 21.29 3.20 -48.02
N ASP A 428 21.02 3.98 -49.07
CA ASP A 428 21.72 3.90 -50.34
C ASP A 428 22.85 4.94 -50.40
N ILE A 429 24.11 4.49 -50.44
CA ILE A 429 25.27 5.38 -50.54
C ILE A 429 25.56 5.63 -52.03
N LEU A 430 25.54 6.89 -52.45
CA LEU A 430 25.61 7.31 -53.85
C LEU A 430 27.03 7.61 -54.32
N SER A 431 27.83 8.27 -53.47
CA SER A 431 29.21 8.65 -53.80
C SER A 431 30.08 8.76 -52.55
N TRP A 432 31.40 8.66 -52.76
CA TRP A 432 32.44 8.71 -51.73
C TRP A 432 33.43 9.84 -52.05
N THR A 433 33.96 10.50 -51.03
CA THR A 433 35.04 11.50 -51.12
C THR A 433 36.16 11.14 -50.13
N PRO A 434 37.35 11.77 -50.19
CA PRO A 434 38.40 11.56 -49.20
C PRO A 434 37.98 11.87 -47.75
N ASP A 435 37.00 12.76 -47.57
CA ASP A 435 36.55 13.26 -46.28
C ASP A 435 35.20 12.69 -45.82
N GLY A 436 34.52 11.88 -46.64
CA GLY A 436 33.13 11.49 -46.37
C GLY A 436 32.39 10.70 -47.44
N TYR A 437 31.05 10.69 -47.36
CA TYR A 437 30.16 10.13 -48.37
C TYR A 437 28.81 10.84 -48.44
N VAL A 438 28.11 10.70 -49.57
CA VAL A 438 26.72 11.16 -49.75
C VAL A 438 25.80 9.93 -49.82
N ALA A 439 24.71 9.95 -49.06
CA ALA A 439 23.72 8.86 -49.03
C ALA A 439 22.28 9.39 -49.01
N VAL A 440 21.38 8.63 -49.62
CA VAL A 440 19.94 8.81 -49.53
C VAL A 440 19.36 7.73 -48.63
N VAL A 441 18.58 8.16 -47.63
CA VAL A 441 17.85 7.28 -46.72
C VAL A 441 16.38 7.30 -47.14
N THR A 442 15.84 6.12 -47.46
CA THR A 442 14.44 5.93 -47.84
C THR A 442 13.73 5.13 -46.76
N ILE A 443 12.57 5.62 -46.32
CA ILE A 443 11.71 5.01 -45.30
C ILE A 443 10.38 4.67 -45.96
N THR A 444 10.01 3.40 -45.94
CA THR A 444 8.83 2.88 -46.64
C THR A 444 7.97 2.05 -45.70
N ASN A 445 6.69 2.42 -45.60
CA ASN A 445 5.71 1.71 -44.79
C ASN A 445 4.97 0.66 -45.64
N TYR A 446 5.27 -0.63 -45.48
CA TYR A 446 4.57 -1.72 -46.18
C TYR A 446 3.26 -2.15 -45.50
N GLN A 447 2.87 -1.52 -44.37
CA GLN A 447 1.65 -1.89 -43.66
C GLN A 447 0.40 -1.61 -44.50
N LYS A 448 -0.41 -2.65 -44.74
CA LYS A 448 -1.57 -2.59 -45.63
C LYS A 448 -2.66 -1.61 -45.13
N HIS A 449 -2.83 -1.48 -43.82
CA HIS A 449 -3.90 -0.69 -43.19
C HIS A 449 -3.46 0.34 -42.13
N ARG A 450 -2.22 0.24 -41.61
CA ARG A 450 -1.70 1.13 -40.55
C ARG A 450 -0.83 2.23 -41.16
N GLN A 451 -1.04 3.46 -40.71
CA GLN A 451 -0.40 4.69 -41.22
C GLN A 451 0.27 5.45 -40.07
N ILE A 452 1.40 6.10 -40.37
CA ILE A 452 2.12 6.98 -39.45
C ILE A 452 1.56 8.40 -39.62
N LYS A 453 1.12 9.00 -38.52
CA LYS A 453 0.58 10.38 -38.47
C LYS A 453 1.47 11.26 -37.58
N ASN A 454 1.22 12.57 -37.58
CA ASN A 454 1.88 13.55 -36.70
C ASN A 454 1.96 13.04 -35.25
N PRO A 455 3.12 13.14 -34.56
CA PRO A 455 4.33 13.91 -34.94
C PRO A 455 5.24 13.27 -36.02
N GLY A 456 4.79 12.20 -36.68
CA GLY A 456 5.47 11.62 -37.84
C GLY A 456 6.56 10.63 -37.46
N TRP A 457 7.33 10.18 -38.45
CA TRP A 457 8.51 9.36 -38.18
C TRP A 457 9.64 10.19 -37.56
N THR A 458 10.33 9.57 -36.60
CA THR A 458 11.61 10.05 -36.06
C THR A 458 12.55 8.85 -36.09
N ILE A 459 13.73 9.00 -36.70
CA ILE A 459 14.73 7.95 -36.83
C ILE A 459 16.02 8.38 -36.12
N GLY A 460 16.55 7.51 -35.27
CA GLY A 460 17.85 7.70 -34.62
C GLY A 460 18.80 6.56 -34.95
N TRP A 461 20.11 6.80 -34.78
CA TRP A 461 21.15 5.78 -34.88
C TRP A 461 22.37 6.17 -34.04
N THR A 462 23.36 5.28 -33.94
CA THR A 462 24.68 5.57 -33.36
C THR A 462 25.76 5.43 -34.44
N TRP A 463 26.62 6.44 -34.56
CA TRP A 463 27.80 6.39 -35.43
C TRP A 463 28.82 5.36 -34.94
N ALA A 464 29.44 4.63 -35.88
CA ALA A 464 30.36 3.54 -35.57
C ALA A 464 31.76 4.06 -35.20
N LYS A 465 32.14 5.24 -35.70
CA LYS A 465 33.40 5.95 -35.42
C LYS A 465 33.10 7.37 -34.89
N LYS A 466 33.91 8.36 -35.28
CA LYS A 466 33.72 9.79 -35.03
C LYS A 466 33.06 10.48 -36.23
N GLU A 467 32.17 9.76 -36.92
CA GLU A 467 31.42 10.26 -38.08
C GLU A 467 30.41 11.34 -37.63
N PHE A 468 30.09 12.27 -38.53
CA PHE A 468 29.15 13.37 -38.26
C PHE A 468 28.43 13.83 -39.53
N ILE A 469 27.35 14.60 -39.39
CA ILE A 469 26.51 15.06 -40.50
C ILE A 469 27.01 16.44 -40.94
N TRP A 470 27.53 16.53 -42.16
CA TRP A 470 27.98 17.79 -42.76
C TRP A 470 26.80 18.63 -43.26
N LEU A 471 25.94 18.01 -44.07
CA LEU A 471 24.75 18.63 -44.68
C LEU A 471 23.60 17.62 -44.70
N MET A 472 22.36 18.10 -44.64
CA MET A 472 21.15 17.28 -44.77
C MET A 472 20.09 18.03 -45.59
N VAL A 473 19.32 17.30 -46.41
CA VAL A 473 18.30 17.84 -47.32
C VAL A 473 17.05 16.94 -47.25
N GLY A 474 15.86 17.54 -47.16
CA GLY A 474 14.59 16.85 -46.95
C GLY A 474 14.26 16.48 -45.50
N ALA A 475 15.24 16.51 -44.60
CA ALA A 475 15.10 16.21 -43.17
C ALA A 475 16.02 17.11 -42.33
N GLN A 476 15.83 17.11 -41.00
CA GLN A 476 16.62 17.89 -40.05
C GLN A 476 16.98 17.07 -38.81
N ALA A 477 18.18 17.30 -38.25
CA ALA A 477 18.57 16.75 -36.96
C ALA A 477 17.96 17.57 -35.82
N ILE A 478 17.40 16.91 -34.81
CA ILE A 478 16.78 17.57 -33.64
C ILE A 478 17.83 18.36 -32.82
N GLU A 479 19.08 17.89 -32.81
CA GLU A 479 20.20 18.54 -32.12
C GLU A 479 21.48 18.53 -32.97
N GLN A 480 22.21 19.65 -32.95
CA GLN A 480 23.52 19.80 -33.58
C GLN A 480 24.67 19.17 -32.76
N GLY A 481 24.56 19.15 -31.43
CA GLY A 481 25.59 18.60 -30.53
C GLY A 481 26.90 19.43 -30.48
N ASP A 482 27.95 18.87 -29.87
CA ASP A 482 29.26 19.52 -29.75
C ASP A 482 30.02 19.53 -31.09
N CYS A 483 29.83 20.60 -31.86
CA CYS A 483 30.61 20.92 -33.06
C CYS A 483 31.80 21.86 -32.80
N SER A 484 32.21 22.14 -31.55
CA SER A 484 33.19 23.19 -31.20
C SER A 484 34.60 23.03 -31.80
N LYS A 485 34.87 21.93 -32.49
CA LYS A 485 36.13 21.63 -33.19
C LYS A 485 36.19 22.19 -34.61
N PHE A 486 35.05 22.59 -35.18
CA PHE A 486 34.97 23.15 -36.53
C PHE A 486 34.91 24.69 -36.44
N LYS A 487 35.97 25.36 -36.93
CA LYS A 487 36.04 26.83 -37.01
C LYS A 487 35.77 27.27 -38.45
N GLY A 488 34.77 28.13 -38.65
CA GLY A 488 34.25 28.48 -39.98
C GLY A 488 32.89 27.84 -40.20
N TYR A 489 32.72 27.06 -41.28
CA TYR A 489 31.48 26.35 -41.56
C TYR A 489 31.22 25.23 -40.54
N ILE A 490 30.16 25.38 -39.75
CA ILE A 490 29.78 24.43 -38.70
C ILE A 490 28.92 23.31 -39.31
N PRO A 491 29.24 22.02 -39.08
CA PRO A 491 28.45 20.90 -39.60
C PRO A 491 27.02 20.85 -39.05
N HIS A 492 26.07 20.30 -39.83
CA HIS A 492 24.65 20.21 -39.46
C HIS A 492 24.37 19.41 -38.17
N SER A 493 25.15 18.36 -37.88
CA SER A 493 25.17 17.76 -36.53
C SER A 493 26.43 16.92 -36.27
N CYS A 494 27.10 17.21 -35.15
CA CYS A 494 28.24 16.47 -34.61
C CYS A 494 27.86 15.51 -33.47
N LYS A 495 26.56 15.33 -33.20
CA LYS A 495 26.06 14.40 -32.18
C LYS A 495 26.37 12.95 -32.58
N ARG A 496 27.02 12.18 -31.69
CA ARG A 496 27.41 10.77 -31.94
C ARG A 496 26.21 9.84 -32.16
N ASN A 497 25.07 10.20 -31.58
CA ASN A 497 23.77 9.56 -31.75
C ASN A 497 22.74 10.61 -32.21
N PRO A 498 22.69 10.94 -33.52
CA PRO A 498 21.72 11.91 -34.03
C PRO A 498 20.31 11.31 -34.05
N GLU A 499 19.32 12.16 -33.85
CA GLU A 499 17.90 11.86 -34.10
C GLU A 499 17.37 12.83 -35.16
N ILE A 500 16.72 12.27 -36.18
CA ILE A 500 16.34 12.96 -37.41
C ILE A 500 14.83 12.92 -37.59
N VAL A 501 14.27 14.04 -38.03
CA VAL A 501 12.85 14.22 -38.40
C VAL A 501 12.74 14.72 -39.84
N ASP A 502 11.66 14.31 -40.51
CA ASP A 502 11.24 14.86 -41.81
C ASP A 502 10.94 16.37 -41.71
N LEU A 503 11.16 17.12 -42.79
CA LEU A 503 10.74 18.52 -42.84
C LEU A 503 9.21 18.66 -42.94
N LEU A 504 8.68 19.84 -42.60
CA LEU A 504 7.26 20.15 -42.76
C LEU A 504 6.93 20.49 -44.23
N PRO A 505 5.67 20.32 -44.66
CA PRO A 505 5.21 20.78 -45.97
C PRO A 505 5.38 22.30 -46.11
N GLY A 506 5.87 22.75 -47.28
CA GLY A 506 6.03 24.17 -47.60
C GLY A 506 7.44 24.75 -47.41
N VAL A 507 8.44 23.93 -47.05
CA VAL A 507 9.86 24.36 -47.06
C VAL A 507 10.35 24.75 -48.47
N PRO A 508 11.33 25.66 -48.62
CA PRO A 508 11.85 26.09 -49.92
C PRO A 508 12.33 24.94 -50.82
N TYR A 509 12.14 25.07 -52.14
CA TYR A 509 12.39 23.99 -53.10
C TYR A 509 13.86 23.48 -53.09
N ASN A 510 14.83 24.35 -52.82
CA ASN A 510 16.24 23.99 -52.68
C ASN A 510 16.58 23.18 -51.41
N GLN A 511 15.62 22.97 -50.50
CA GLN A 511 15.75 22.11 -49.32
C GLN A 511 14.96 20.79 -49.46
N GLN A 512 14.29 20.57 -50.60
CA GLN A 512 13.48 19.37 -50.87
C GLN A 512 14.26 18.29 -51.64
N ILE A 513 13.79 17.05 -51.51
CA ILE A 513 14.16 15.89 -52.35
C ILE A 513 12.90 15.05 -52.59
N ALA A 514 12.84 14.27 -53.67
CA ALA A 514 11.68 13.47 -54.03
C ALA A 514 11.19 12.59 -52.85
N ASN A 515 9.91 12.76 -52.49
CA ASN A 515 9.21 12.13 -51.36
C ASN A 515 9.51 12.65 -49.93
N CYS A 516 10.37 13.66 -49.73
CA CYS A 516 10.56 14.28 -48.42
C CYS A 516 9.34 15.12 -47.97
N CYS A 517 9.49 15.74 -46.81
CA CYS A 517 8.87 17.02 -46.46
C CYS A 517 7.35 16.92 -46.24
N LYS A 518 6.89 15.81 -45.65
CA LYS A 518 5.49 15.47 -45.36
C LYS A 518 5.18 15.59 -43.86
N GLY A 519 6.06 16.19 -43.06
CA GLY A 519 5.97 16.20 -41.59
C GLY A 519 6.08 14.80 -40.98
N GLY A 520 6.74 13.87 -41.67
CA GLY A 520 6.96 12.49 -41.25
C GLY A 520 5.72 11.60 -41.40
N VAL A 521 4.67 12.07 -42.08
CA VAL A 521 3.45 11.30 -42.35
C VAL A 521 3.73 10.26 -43.42
N LEU A 522 3.42 8.99 -43.13
CA LEU A 522 3.46 7.88 -44.08
C LEU A 522 2.12 7.16 -44.10
N SER A 523 1.46 7.14 -45.26
CA SER A 523 0.21 6.38 -45.43
C SER A 523 0.44 4.88 -45.33
N ALA A 524 -0.65 4.13 -45.18
CA ALA A 524 -0.64 2.69 -45.36
C ALA A 524 -0.39 2.34 -46.84
N TRP A 525 0.44 1.34 -47.12
CA TRP A 525 0.78 0.86 -48.47
C TRP A 525 -0.47 0.51 -49.29
N GLY A 526 -1.45 -0.14 -48.65
CA GLY A 526 -2.71 -0.55 -49.28
C GLY A 526 -3.65 0.62 -49.62
N LYS A 527 -3.28 1.87 -49.29
CA LYS A 527 -4.09 3.07 -49.57
C LYS A 527 -3.52 3.92 -50.70
N ASN A 528 -2.22 4.23 -50.70
CA ASN A 528 -1.50 4.83 -51.82
C ASN A 528 0.03 4.68 -51.64
N PHE A 529 0.73 4.18 -52.67
CA PHE A 529 2.17 3.91 -52.65
C PHE A 529 3.03 5.19 -52.53
N SER A 530 2.71 6.27 -53.24
CA SER A 530 3.55 7.49 -53.26
C SER A 530 3.52 8.29 -51.95
N THR A 531 2.49 8.07 -51.11
CA THR A 531 2.39 8.62 -49.76
C THR A 531 2.85 7.64 -48.67
N ALA A 532 3.17 6.38 -49.02
CA ALA A 532 3.74 5.38 -48.12
C ALA A 532 5.29 5.37 -48.10
N VAL A 533 5.92 6.23 -48.91
CA VAL A 533 7.37 6.44 -49.00
C VAL A 533 7.75 7.86 -48.55
N SER A 534 8.84 7.98 -47.80
CA SER A 534 9.51 9.25 -47.48
C SER A 534 11.03 9.07 -47.62
N ALA A 535 11.75 10.12 -48.00
CA ALA A 535 13.19 10.05 -48.21
C ALA A 535 13.90 11.36 -47.89
N PHE A 536 15.16 11.27 -47.47
CA PHE A 536 16.04 12.41 -47.22
C PHE A 536 17.49 12.08 -47.63
N GLN A 537 18.28 13.11 -47.93
CA GLN A 537 19.70 12.96 -48.27
C GLN A 537 20.57 13.54 -47.18
N LEU A 538 21.72 12.91 -46.91
CA LEU A 538 22.76 13.45 -46.04
C LEU A 538 24.16 13.25 -46.59
N THR A 539 25.03 14.20 -46.26
CA THR A 539 26.48 14.14 -46.48
C THR A 539 27.14 13.88 -45.12
N VAL A 540 27.89 12.79 -45.00
CA VAL A 540 28.55 12.34 -43.77
C VAL A 540 30.05 12.64 -43.84
N GLY A 541 30.58 13.36 -42.84
CA GLY A 541 31.99 13.68 -42.70
C GLY A 541 32.77 12.72 -41.79
N SER A 542 34.07 12.58 -42.03
CA SER A 542 35.01 11.66 -41.36
C SER A 542 34.62 10.18 -41.41
N ALA A 543 33.84 9.81 -42.43
CA ALA A 543 33.69 8.42 -42.85
C ALA A 543 34.91 7.98 -43.70
N GLY A 544 35.21 6.69 -43.73
CA GLY A 544 36.39 6.17 -44.42
C GLY A 544 36.32 6.24 -45.95
N THR A 545 37.47 6.38 -46.61
CA THR A 545 37.61 6.67 -48.05
C THR A 545 37.17 5.55 -49.01
N THR A 546 36.87 4.35 -48.51
CA THR A 546 36.46 3.21 -49.34
C THR A 546 35.40 2.33 -48.68
N ASN A 547 34.66 1.58 -49.49
CA ASN A 547 33.62 0.62 -49.08
C ASN A 547 34.09 -0.46 -48.07
N LYS A 548 35.41 -0.69 -47.93
CA LYS A 548 36.00 -1.57 -46.91
C LYS A 548 36.10 -0.92 -45.52
N THR A 549 36.16 0.40 -45.46
CA THR A 549 36.57 1.19 -44.29
C THR A 549 35.40 1.85 -43.57
N VAL A 550 34.25 2.00 -44.23
CA VAL A 550 33.03 2.55 -43.67
C VAL A 550 32.25 1.45 -42.97
N ARG A 551 31.74 1.75 -41.77
CA ARG A 551 30.92 0.84 -40.99
C ARG A 551 29.52 1.41 -40.94
N LEU A 552 28.51 0.59 -41.26
CA LEU A 552 27.12 1.02 -41.18
C LEU A 552 26.78 1.55 -39.76
N PRO A 553 25.90 2.55 -39.65
CA PRO A 553 25.36 2.96 -38.36
C PRO A 553 24.74 1.78 -37.63
N ASN A 554 24.82 1.80 -36.30
CA ASN A 554 24.31 0.72 -35.46
C ASN A 554 23.34 1.28 -34.41
N LYS A 555 22.55 0.38 -33.79
CA LYS A 555 21.44 0.74 -32.89
C LYS A 555 20.48 1.76 -33.52
N PHE A 556 19.92 1.41 -34.68
CA PHE A 556 18.80 2.17 -35.25
C PHE A 556 17.61 2.17 -34.28
N THR A 557 16.93 3.30 -34.17
CA THR A 557 15.71 3.50 -33.40
C THR A 557 14.66 4.17 -34.28
N PHE A 558 13.40 3.80 -34.10
CA PHE A 558 12.28 4.36 -34.87
C PHE A 558 11.08 4.58 -33.96
N ARG A 559 10.59 5.83 -33.90
CA ARG A 559 9.54 6.25 -32.96
C ARG A 559 8.19 5.59 -33.32
N GLY A 560 7.41 5.22 -32.29
CA GLY A 560 6.07 4.63 -32.46
C GLY A 560 5.93 3.14 -32.10
N GLY A 561 6.88 2.57 -31.36
CA GLY A 561 6.80 1.18 -30.85
C GLY A 561 7.35 0.11 -31.80
N TYR A 562 8.18 0.49 -32.76
CA TYR A 562 8.82 -0.43 -33.71
C TYR A 562 10.21 -0.84 -33.23
N THR A 563 10.47 -2.14 -33.15
CA THR A 563 11.79 -2.69 -32.82
C THR A 563 12.63 -2.88 -34.10
N CYS A 564 13.63 -2.04 -34.31
CA CYS A 564 14.51 -2.16 -35.48
C CYS A 564 15.39 -3.42 -35.38
N SER A 565 15.52 -4.14 -36.51
CA SER A 565 16.49 -5.23 -36.65
C SER A 565 17.92 -4.69 -36.76
N ARG A 566 18.92 -5.58 -36.69
CA ARG A 566 20.32 -5.20 -37.02
C ARG A 566 20.41 -4.93 -38.52
N ALA A 567 21.08 -3.84 -38.90
CA ALA A 567 21.31 -3.51 -40.31
C ALA A 567 22.10 -4.62 -41.01
N ALA A 568 21.61 -5.05 -42.17
CA ALA A 568 22.23 -6.05 -43.03
C ALA A 568 22.61 -5.43 -44.38
N ILE A 569 23.76 -5.82 -44.93
CA ILE A 569 24.18 -5.40 -46.27
C ILE A 569 23.39 -6.22 -47.29
N VAL A 570 22.52 -5.56 -48.03
CA VAL A 570 21.77 -6.14 -49.16
C VAL A 570 22.50 -5.89 -50.49
N PRO A 571 22.21 -6.65 -51.57
CA PRO A 571 22.78 -6.38 -52.89
C PRO A 571 22.52 -4.94 -53.36
N PRO A 572 23.47 -4.30 -54.06
CA PRO A 572 23.40 -2.88 -54.38
C PRO A 572 22.24 -2.55 -55.33
N SER A 573 21.50 -1.50 -54.97
CA SER A 573 20.39 -0.93 -55.72
C SER A 573 20.80 -0.47 -57.11
N VAL A 574 20.08 -0.91 -58.15
CA VAL A 574 20.24 -0.37 -59.50
C VAL A 574 19.47 0.94 -59.61
N PHE A 575 20.15 2.06 -59.38
CA PHE A 575 19.65 3.38 -59.76
C PHE A 575 20.00 3.66 -61.23
N LEU A 576 18.99 3.91 -62.04
CA LEU A 576 19.15 4.52 -63.36
C LEU A 576 19.31 6.03 -63.16
N SER A 577 20.53 6.54 -63.34
CA SER A 577 20.74 7.98 -63.49
C SER A 577 20.37 8.42 -64.90
N SER A 578 19.69 9.55 -65.02
CA SER A 578 19.50 10.26 -66.29
C SER A 578 20.85 10.83 -66.73
N GLY A 579 21.54 10.10 -67.61
CA GLY A 579 22.97 10.27 -67.87
C GLY A 579 23.80 9.44 -66.89
N GLY A 580 24.63 8.53 -67.39
CA GLY A 580 25.45 7.66 -66.54
C GLY A 580 26.77 7.31 -67.20
N LEU A 581 27.75 6.86 -66.40
CA LEU A 581 28.90 6.07 -66.86
C LEU A 581 29.68 5.42 -65.69
N ARG A 582 29.98 4.13 -65.87
CA ARG A 582 30.98 3.27 -65.16
C ARG A 582 30.72 2.82 -63.71
N ARG A 583 31.30 1.65 -63.40
CA ARG A 583 31.25 0.85 -62.15
C ARG A 583 32.68 0.56 -61.67
N THR A 584 32.86 0.23 -60.37
CA THR A 584 33.94 -0.67 -59.89
C THR A 584 33.58 -1.36 -58.56
N ARG A 585 34.42 -2.29 -58.04
CA ARG A 585 34.04 -3.35 -57.05
C ARG A 585 34.81 -3.32 -55.69
N ALA A 586 34.30 -4.11 -54.73
CA ALA A 586 35.02 -5.15 -53.92
C ALA A 586 35.50 -4.95 -52.44
N ILE A 587 34.84 -5.69 -51.52
CA ILE A 587 35.35 -6.81 -50.66
C ILE A 587 36.44 -6.55 -49.57
N ASN A 588 36.14 -6.93 -48.30
CA ASN A 588 37.03 -7.34 -47.16
C ASN A 588 38.09 -6.34 -46.60
N MET A 589 38.58 -6.43 -45.35
CA MET A 589 38.75 -7.62 -44.46
C MET A 589 38.81 -7.34 -42.92
N THR A 590 38.96 -8.43 -42.16
CA THR A 590 39.15 -8.68 -40.71
C THR A 590 39.90 -7.68 -39.80
N PRO A 591 39.58 -7.63 -38.47
CA PRO A 591 40.48 -7.18 -37.39
C PRO A 591 41.31 -8.34 -36.78
N LEU A 592 42.39 -8.03 -36.05
CA LEU A 592 43.33 -9.02 -35.49
C LEU A 592 43.91 -8.57 -34.13
N ALA A 593 43.95 -9.48 -33.12
CA ALA A 593 44.80 -9.44 -31.91
C ALA A 593 44.64 -8.24 -30.94
N LYS A 594 45.13 -8.20 -29.68
CA LYS A 594 45.78 -9.10 -28.69
C LYS A 594 45.42 -8.48 -27.29
N SER A 595 45.46 -9.07 -26.10
CA SER A 595 46.18 -10.20 -25.44
C SER A 595 45.32 -10.70 -24.25
N TYR A 596 45.35 -11.97 -23.80
CA TYR A 596 46.23 -12.59 -22.76
C TYR A 596 46.31 -11.79 -21.43
N ILE A 597 46.35 -12.38 -20.21
CA ILE A 597 46.71 -13.74 -19.70
C ILE A 597 46.04 -13.89 -18.28
N THR A 598 45.76 -15.03 -17.62
CA THR A 598 45.72 -16.49 -17.93
C THR A 598 44.89 -17.28 -16.87
N LEU A 599 44.88 -18.62 -16.94
CA LEU A 599 44.19 -19.65 -16.12
C LEU A 599 44.39 -19.63 -14.57
N LEU A 600 43.42 -20.23 -13.86
CA LEU A 600 43.64 -21.52 -13.15
C LEU A 600 42.35 -22.38 -13.05
N HIS A 601 42.52 -23.68 -12.79
CA HIS A 601 41.49 -24.75 -12.77
C HIS A 601 40.97 -25.00 -11.32
N GLN A 602 40.03 -25.92 -10.98
CA GLN A 602 39.65 -27.20 -11.60
C GLN A 602 38.19 -27.65 -11.29
N LYS A 603 37.80 -28.83 -11.76
CA LYS A 603 36.44 -29.40 -11.69
C LYS A 603 36.19 -30.19 -10.39
N ALA A 604 34.92 -30.30 -9.99
CA ALA A 604 34.43 -31.37 -9.11
C ALA A 604 33.62 -32.42 -9.91
N ALA A 605 33.77 -33.71 -9.60
CA ALA A 605 32.91 -34.79 -10.10
C ALA A 605 33.02 -36.09 -9.29
N VAL A 606 31.88 -36.56 -8.76
CA VAL A 606 31.48 -37.97 -8.53
C VAL A 606 32.36 -38.86 -7.63
N TYR A 607 31.81 -39.24 -6.47
CA TYR A 607 31.57 -40.66 -6.15
C TYR A 607 30.36 -40.85 -5.22
N GLN A 608 29.79 -42.06 -5.17
CA GLN A 608 28.59 -42.38 -4.38
C GLN A 608 28.51 -43.89 -4.07
N ARG A 609 28.69 -44.31 -2.79
CA ARG A 609 28.07 -45.52 -2.17
C ARG A 609 28.54 -45.83 -0.73
N ALA A 610 27.55 -46.25 0.08
CA ALA A 610 27.58 -47.25 1.17
C ALA A 610 28.39 -47.01 2.47
N GLY A 611 27.79 -47.47 3.59
CA GLY A 611 28.32 -47.45 4.97
C GLY A 611 28.01 -46.16 5.75
N GLY A 612 27.64 -46.17 7.04
CA GLY A 612 27.27 -47.29 7.92
C GLY A 612 27.66 -47.02 9.38
N MET A 613 26.67 -46.93 10.29
CA MET A 613 26.83 -46.58 11.74
C MET A 613 27.32 -45.11 11.96
N ASP A 614 27.14 -44.44 13.11
CA ASP A 614 26.65 -44.82 14.45
C ASP A 614 25.45 -43.98 14.94
N CYS A 615 24.60 -44.56 15.80
CA CYS A 615 23.43 -43.87 16.38
C CYS A 615 23.65 -43.23 17.76
N TYR A 616 24.78 -43.48 18.44
CA TYR A 616 24.96 -43.09 19.85
C TYR A 616 25.23 -41.59 20.08
N GLY A 617 25.76 -40.86 19.10
CA GLY A 617 26.06 -39.43 19.23
C GLY A 617 24.81 -38.52 19.34
N PHE A 618 23.69 -38.92 18.72
CA PHE A 618 22.46 -38.12 18.73
C PHE A 618 21.78 -38.10 20.10
N ILE A 619 21.82 -39.20 20.85
CA ILE A 619 21.14 -39.32 22.14
C ILE A 619 21.76 -38.38 23.18
N TYR A 620 23.09 -38.33 23.28
CA TYR A 620 23.78 -37.41 24.19
C TYR A 620 23.56 -35.93 23.83
N SER A 621 23.51 -35.60 22.54
CA SER A 621 23.16 -34.25 22.09
C SER A 621 21.75 -33.85 22.53
N PHE A 622 20.77 -34.74 22.37
CA PHE A 622 19.38 -34.49 22.76
C PHE A 622 19.21 -34.31 24.28
N ILE A 623 19.90 -35.13 25.08
CA ILE A 623 19.89 -35.03 26.55
C ILE A 623 20.54 -33.73 27.02
N PHE A 624 21.67 -33.31 26.42
CA PHE A 624 22.33 -32.06 26.77
C PHE A 624 21.48 -30.83 26.42
N VAL A 625 20.73 -30.87 25.31
CA VAL A 625 19.76 -29.82 24.95
C VAL A 625 18.61 -29.73 25.95
N MET A 626 18.09 -30.85 26.45
CA MET A 626 17.02 -30.86 27.48
C MET A 626 17.47 -30.29 28.83
N LEU A 627 18.76 -30.37 29.17
CA LEU A 627 19.28 -29.92 30.48
C LEU A 627 19.52 -28.40 30.58
N PHE A 628 19.44 -27.65 29.48
CA PHE A 628 19.69 -26.20 29.48
C PHE A 628 18.46 -25.31 29.27
N PHE A 629 17.28 -25.89 28.97
CA PHE A 629 16.05 -25.13 28.94
C PHE A 629 15.50 -24.89 30.36
N HIS A 630 15.82 -23.72 30.92
CA HIS A 630 14.95 -23.13 31.93
C HIS A 630 13.58 -22.87 31.29
N ALA A 631 12.58 -23.66 31.66
CA ALA A 631 11.21 -23.45 31.24
C ALA A 631 10.69 -22.15 31.87
N GLY A 632 10.75 -21.05 31.12
CA GLY A 632 9.97 -19.86 31.44
C GLY A 632 8.49 -20.25 31.44
N ALA A 633 7.77 -19.89 32.49
CA ALA A 633 6.33 -20.13 32.61
C ALA A 633 5.55 -19.15 31.74
N PHE A 634 5.69 -19.29 30.41
CA PHE A 634 4.93 -18.55 29.41
C PHE A 634 3.51 -19.09 29.31
N ASP A 635 2.55 -18.20 29.05
CA ASP A 635 1.15 -18.58 28.89
C ASP A 635 0.94 -19.28 27.53
N PRO A 636 0.45 -20.54 27.48
CA PRO A 636 0.26 -21.27 26.22
C PRO A 636 -0.78 -20.64 25.27
N LEU A 637 -1.70 -19.80 25.78
CA LEU A 637 -2.68 -19.09 24.95
C LEU A 637 -2.25 -17.65 24.62
N ASP A 638 -1.15 -17.16 25.17
CA ASP A 638 -0.54 -15.88 24.80
C ASP A 638 1.00 -15.90 24.95
N PRO A 639 1.70 -16.70 24.12
CA PRO A 639 3.15 -16.89 24.23
C PRO A 639 3.97 -15.63 23.89
N THR A 640 3.33 -14.61 23.33
CA THR A 640 3.92 -13.28 23.04
C THR A 640 3.51 -12.20 24.04
N GLY A 641 2.58 -12.50 24.95
CA GLY A 641 1.94 -11.56 25.85
C GLY A 641 2.92 -10.88 26.81
N ASN A 642 3.08 -9.57 26.66
CA ASN A 642 3.96 -8.77 27.50
C ASN A 642 3.43 -7.34 27.63
N ILE A 643 3.94 -6.62 28.64
CA ILE A 643 3.76 -5.17 28.76
C ILE A 643 5.11 -4.52 28.47
N THR A 644 5.20 -3.70 27.43
CA THR A 644 6.43 -2.96 27.11
C THR A 644 6.30 -1.50 27.54
N ILE A 645 7.28 -1.04 28.31
CA ILE A 645 7.47 0.35 28.71
C ILE A 645 8.54 0.94 27.79
N LYS A 646 8.12 1.82 26.88
CA LYS A 646 8.97 2.58 25.96
C LYS A 646 9.25 3.97 26.53
N TRP A 647 10.50 4.40 26.47
CA TRP A 647 10.95 5.69 27.01
C TRP A 647 11.63 6.49 25.90
N ASP A 648 11.02 7.60 25.51
CA ASP A 648 11.45 8.45 24.40
C ASP A 648 11.93 9.82 24.88
N LEU A 649 13.20 10.15 24.64
CA LEU A 649 13.72 11.51 24.89
C LEU A 649 13.28 12.45 23.76
N LEU A 650 12.52 13.47 24.09
CA LEU A 650 12.05 14.47 23.11
C LEU A 650 13.07 15.61 22.93
N SER A 651 13.67 16.09 24.03
CA SER A 651 14.56 17.25 24.01
C SER A 651 15.53 17.25 25.19
N TRP A 652 16.59 18.04 25.07
CA TRP A 652 17.60 18.27 26.12
C TRP A 652 17.25 19.53 26.93
N THR A 653 17.40 19.46 28.26
CA THR A 653 17.37 20.63 29.15
C THR A 653 18.80 21.05 29.50
N PRO A 654 19.03 22.21 30.14
CA PRO A 654 20.39 22.62 30.56
C PRO A 654 21.08 21.64 31.51
N ASP A 655 20.33 20.79 32.22
CA ASP A 655 20.80 19.87 33.25
C ASP A 655 20.36 18.41 33.03
N GLY A 656 19.70 18.10 31.91
CA GLY A 656 19.12 16.78 31.65
C GLY A 656 18.26 16.71 30.38
N TYR A 657 17.03 16.18 30.47
CA TYR A 657 16.16 15.93 29.32
C TYR A 657 14.66 15.95 29.65
N VAL A 658 13.82 16.13 28.64
CA VAL A 658 12.36 15.85 28.69
C VAL A 658 12.07 14.55 27.95
N ALA A 659 11.27 13.67 28.54
CA ALA A 659 10.91 12.38 27.97
C ALA A 659 9.43 12.05 28.11
N VAL A 660 8.90 11.28 27.16
CA VAL A 660 7.60 10.60 27.26
C VAL A 660 7.84 9.12 27.54
N VAL A 661 7.11 8.59 28.51
CA VAL A 661 7.06 7.17 28.84
C VAL A 661 5.70 6.65 28.37
N THR A 662 5.73 5.67 27.47
CA THR A 662 4.54 5.00 26.95
C THR A 662 4.59 3.54 27.37
N MET A 663 3.57 3.10 28.08
CA MET A 663 3.37 1.69 28.42
C MET A 663 2.28 1.10 27.52
N THR A 664 2.58 -0.02 26.87
CA THR A 664 1.66 -0.72 25.98
C THR A 664 1.49 -2.16 26.45
N ASN A 665 0.25 -2.55 26.69
CA ASN A 665 -0.12 -3.93 26.94
C ASN A 665 -0.31 -4.66 25.60
N PHE A 666 0.55 -5.64 25.34
CA PHE A 666 0.43 -6.55 24.19
C PHE A 666 -0.24 -7.89 24.56
N GLN A 667 -0.66 -8.08 25.81
CA GLN A 667 -1.38 -9.28 26.22
C GLN A 667 -2.79 -9.29 25.60
N MET A 668 -3.21 -10.43 25.06
CA MET A 668 -4.43 -10.53 24.26
C MET A 668 -5.71 -10.42 25.11
N TYR A 669 -5.74 -11.00 26.31
CA TYR A 669 -6.93 -11.09 27.15
C TYR A 669 -6.75 -10.65 28.61
N ARG A 670 -5.49 -10.50 29.08
CA ARG A 670 -5.18 -9.99 30.42
C ARG A 670 -5.10 -8.45 30.41
N HIS A 671 -5.75 -7.82 31.37
CA HIS A 671 -5.80 -6.37 31.55
C HIS A 671 -5.38 -5.97 32.98
N ILE A 672 -5.07 -4.69 33.19
CA ILE A 672 -4.84 -4.10 34.51
C ILE A 672 -6.09 -3.32 34.92
N THR A 673 -6.78 -3.84 35.93
CA THR A 673 -7.94 -3.26 36.65
C THR A 673 -7.53 -2.19 37.65
N SER A 674 -8.51 -1.44 38.18
CA SER A 674 -8.35 -0.60 39.38
C SER A 674 -7.74 -1.39 40.56
N PRO A 675 -6.78 -0.87 41.34
CA PRO A 675 -6.31 0.53 41.43
C PRO A 675 -5.32 0.95 40.33
N GLY A 676 -5.15 0.15 39.28
CA GLY A 676 -4.36 0.48 38.11
C GLY A 676 -2.89 0.10 38.23
N TRP A 677 -2.11 0.49 37.22
CA TRP A 677 -0.67 0.28 37.21
C TRP A 677 0.05 1.22 38.19
N THR A 678 1.07 0.69 38.87
CA THR A 678 2.09 1.46 39.58
C THR A 678 3.46 1.04 39.06
N ILE A 679 4.23 1.99 38.54
CA ILE A 679 5.58 1.74 38.00
C ILE A 679 6.64 2.31 38.92
N GLY A 680 7.74 1.58 39.11
CA GLY A 680 8.93 2.05 39.80
C GLY A 680 10.19 1.77 38.99
N TRP A 681 11.25 2.51 39.26
CA TRP A 681 12.61 2.28 38.73
C TRP A 681 13.65 2.85 39.69
N THR A 682 14.93 2.60 39.45
CA THR A 682 16.06 3.16 40.20
C THR A 682 16.94 4.03 39.31
N TRP A 683 17.19 5.27 39.71
CA TRP A 683 18.09 6.19 39.01
C TRP A 683 19.57 5.74 39.07
N ALA A 684 20.26 5.86 37.94
CA ALA A 684 21.60 5.34 37.75
C ALA A 684 22.67 6.14 38.53
N LYS A 685 22.49 7.45 38.72
CA LYS A 685 23.40 8.36 39.44
C LYS A 685 22.67 9.06 40.60
N LYS A 686 22.22 10.29 40.36
CA LYS A 686 21.60 11.27 41.28
C LYS A 686 20.58 12.15 40.53
N GLU A 687 19.99 11.59 39.47
CA GLU A 687 18.94 12.21 38.67
C GLU A 687 17.70 12.53 39.54
N VAL A 688 16.93 13.54 39.16
CA VAL A 688 15.69 13.98 39.85
C VAL A 688 14.58 14.23 38.83
N ILE A 689 13.31 14.20 39.27
CA ILE A 689 12.16 14.55 38.44
C ILE A 689 11.80 16.02 38.72
N TRP A 690 11.96 16.89 37.73
CA TRP A 690 11.57 18.29 37.83
C TRP A 690 10.06 18.49 37.80
N SER A 691 9.38 17.83 36.87
CA SER A 691 7.93 17.92 36.67
C SER A 691 7.39 16.68 35.95
N MET A 692 6.09 16.44 36.08
CA MET A 692 5.36 15.35 35.41
C MET A 692 4.03 15.84 34.84
N VAL A 693 3.54 15.18 33.78
CA VAL A 693 2.24 15.43 33.12
C VAL A 693 1.64 14.06 32.75
N GLY A 694 0.35 13.86 33.02
CA GLY A 694 -0.35 12.58 32.81
C GLY A 694 -0.21 11.56 33.95
N ALA A 695 0.87 11.62 34.73
CA ALA A 695 1.12 10.76 35.89
C ALA A 695 1.80 11.55 37.02
N GLN A 696 1.80 10.99 38.23
CA GLN A 696 2.37 11.62 39.43
C GLN A 696 3.23 10.64 40.25
N ALA A 697 4.37 11.13 40.74
CA ALA A 697 5.13 10.43 41.78
C ALA A 697 4.38 10.42 43.12
N THR A 698 4.26 9.24 43.72
CA THR A 698 3.56 8.98 44.99
C THR A 698 4.26 9.54 46.23
N ASP A 699 5.55 9.84 46.13
CA ASP A 699 6.40 10.38 47.20
C ASP A 699 7.46 11.30 46.58
N GLN A 700 7.61 12.51 47.14
CA GLN A 700 8.62 13.49 46.70
C GLN A 700 10.03 13.12 47.18
N GLY A 701 10.16 12.46 48.34
CA GLY A 701 11.43 12.19 49.01
C GLY A 701 12.16 13.45 49.50
N ASP A 702 13.39 13.27 50.00
CA ASP A 702 14.21 14.38 50.50
C ASP A 702 14.73 15.27 49.34
N CYS A 703 14.09 16.43 49.17
CA CYS A 703 14.51 17.49 48.27
C CYS A 703 15.28 18.65 48.96
N SER A 704 15.68 18.53 50.24
CA SER A 704 16.25 19.62 51.06
C SER A 704 17.45 20.36 50.45
N ARG A 705 18.21 19.71 49.56
CA ARG A 705 19.32 20.30 48.81
C ARG A 705 18.88 21.43 47.84
N PHE A 706 17.61 21.47 47.44
CA PHE A 706 17.09 22.41 46.46
C PHE A 706 16.31 23.54 47.16
N ARG A 707 16.88 24.76 47.18
CA ARG A 707 16.37 25.90 47.98
C ARG A 707 15.51 26.92 47.22
N ILE A 708 15.41 26.82 45.90
CA ILE A 708 14.69 27.80 45.05
C ILE A 708 13.61 27.06 44.25
N ASN A 709 14.03 26.33 43.20
CA ASN A 709 13.15 25.43 42.48
C ASN A 709 13.24 24.05 43.14
N ILE A 710 12.15 23.58 43.74
CA ILE A 710 12.06 22.25 44.36
C ILE A 710 11.58 21.25 43.29
N PRO A 711 12.29 20.12 43.04
CA PRO A 711 11.83 19.11 42.08
C PRO A 711 10.55 18.39 42.55
N HIS A 712 9.75 17.92 41.59
CA HIS A 712 8.58 17.05 41.82
C HIS A 712 8.93 15.75 42.59
N CYS A 713 10.11 15.18 42.35
CA CYS A 713 10.61 14.05 43.12
C CYS A 713 12.15 13.99 43.13
N CYS A 714 12.74 13.85 44.32
CA CYS A 714 14.18 13.68 44.54
C CYS A 714 14.58 12.26 44.98
N LYS A 715 13.60 11.37 45.15
CA LYS A 715 13.81 9.96 45.54
C LYS A 715 14.61 9.21 44.48
N ARG A 716 15.62 8.43 44.91
CA ARG A 716 16.46 7.64 43.97
C ARG A 716 15.67 6.50 43.30
N ASN A 717 14.67 5.98 43.99
CA ASN A 717 13.72 4.98 43.51
C ASN A 717 12.29 5.55 43.51
N PRO A 718 11.92 6.38 42.53
CA PRO A 718 10.57 6.93 42.44
C PRO A 718 9.54 5.83 42.14
N THR A 719 8.34 6.01 42.69
CA THR A 719 7.15 5.19 42.44
C THR A 719 6.04 6.08 41.88
N VAL A 720 5.56 5.77 40.68
CA VAL A 720 4.69 6.61 39.85
C VAL A 720 3.37 5.88 39.57
N VAL A 721 2.28 6.65 39.66
CA VAL A 721 0.92 6.23 39.31
C VAL A 721 0.34 7.17 38.25
N ASP A 722 -0.57 6.65 37.44
CA ASP A 722 -1.37 7.43 36.49
C ASP A 722 -2.26 8.46 37.20
N LEU A 723 -2.69 9.51 36.50
CA LEU A 723 -3.69 10.43 37.03
C LEU A 723 -5.12 9.85 36.93
N LEU A 724 -6.03 10.38 37.73
CA LEU A 724 -7.45 10.04 37.66
C LEU A 724 -8.11 10.68 36.41
N PRO A 725 -9.20 10.08 35.87
CA PRO A 725 -10.01 10.72 34.84
C PRO A 725 -10.54 12.08 35.30
N GLY A 726 -10.61 13.05 34.38
CA GLY A 726 -11.18 14.38 34.64
C GLY A 726 -10.20 15.43 35.19
N VAL A 727 -8.90 15.13 35.33
CA VAL A 727 -7.87 16.14 35.66
C VAL A 727 -7.83 17.30 34.65
N PRO A 728 -7.43 18.52 35.06
CA PRO A 728 -7.32 19.68 34.17
C PRO A 728 -6.49 19.44 32.90
N TYR A 729 -6.89 20.03 31.77
CA TYR A 729 -6.28 19.79 30.46
C TYR A 729 -4.76 20.10 30.39
N ASN A 730 -4.26 21.04 31.19
CA ASN A 730 -2.83 21.34 31.30
C ASN A 730 -2.02 20.27 32.05
N GLN A 731 -2.67 19.29 32.68
CA GLN A 731 -2.06 18.12 33.31
C GLN A 731 -2.24 16.84 32.48
N GLN A 732 -2.95 16.91 31.34
CA GLN A 732 -3.19 15.76 30.45
C GLN A 732 -2.12 15.64 29.35
N ILE A 733 -1.97 14.42 28.83
CA ILE A 733 -1.26 14.08 27.60
C ILE A 733 -2.01 12.93 26.91
N ALA A 734 -1.83 12.74 25.60
CA ALA A 734 -2.47 11.66 24.86
C ALA A 734 -2.26 10.29 25.54
N ASN A 735 -3.34 9.54 25.74
CA ASN A 735 -3.39 8.23 26.41
C ASN A 735 -3.11 8.21 27.93
N CYS A 736 -3.02 9.35 28.63
CA CYS A 736 -2.92 9.36 30.10
C CYS A 736 -4.26 9.15 30.81
N CYS A 737 -4.22 9.21 32.14
CA CYS A 737 -5.29 9.70 33.00
C CYS A 737 -6.52 8.77 33.07
N LYS A 738 -6.25 7.46 33.14
CA LYS A 738 -7.21 6.36 33.20
C LYS A 738 -7.29 5.72 34.59
N ALA A 739 -6.78 6.40 35.63
CA ALA A 739 -6.54 5.81 36.96
C ALA A 739 -5.71 4.50 36.88
N GLY A 740 -4.79 4.43 35.91
CA GLY A 740 -3.90 3.29 35.70
C GLY A 740 -4.58 2.06 35.09
N VAL A 741 -5.84 2.15 34.68
CA VAL A 741 -6.54 1.06 33.99
C VAL A 741 -6.00 0.89 32.58
N LEU A 742 -5.68 -0.35 32.20
CA LEU A 742 -5.01 -0.71 30.95
C LEU A 742 -5.61 -2.01 30.40
N SER A 743 -6.46 -1.90 29.36
CA SER A 743 -7.14 -3.05 28.76
C SER A 743 -6.18 -4.01 28.06
N SER A 744 -6.69 -5.18 27.67
CA SER A 744 -5.94 -6.13 26.84
C SER A 744 -5.98 -5.73 25.36
N LEU A 745 -4.95 -6.10 24.61
CA LEU A 745 -4.83 -5.78 23.18
C LEU A 745 -5.98 -6.37 22.35
N GLY A 746 -6.45 -7.57 22.69
CA GLY A 746 -7.56 -8.23 21.99
C GLY A 746 -8.94 -7.71 22.37
N GLN A 747 -9.08 -6.95 23.46
CA GLN A 747 -10.34 -6.39 23.93
C GLN A 747 -10.55 -4.96 23.39
N ASP A 748 -9.55 -4.09 23.54
CA ASP A 748 -9.61 -2.72 23.07
C ASP A 748 -8.19 -2.14 22.84
N PRO A 749 -7.67 -2.17 21.60
CA PRO A 749 -6.37 -1.61 21.25
C PRO A 749 -6.20 -0.11 21.49
N SER A 750 -7.29 0.65 21.71
CA SER A 750 -7.21 2.09 22.01
C SER A 750 -6.97 2.34 23.50
N THR A 751 -7.47 1.45 24.37
CA THR A 751 -7.29 1.58 25.82
C THR A 751 -6.09 0.81 26.37
N SER A 752 -5.48 -0.10 25.60
CA SER A 752 -4.30 -0.89 25.99
C SER A 752 -2.96 -0.12 25.99
N VAL A 753 -3.00 1.18 25.72
CA VAL A 753 -1.86 2.10 25.81
C VAL A 753 -2.09 3.13 26.91
N SER A 754 -1.10 3.37 27.77
CA SER A 754 -1.05 4.48 28.71
C SER A 754 0.25 5.27 28.54
N ALA A 755 0.24 6.59 28.77
CA ALA A 755 1.44 7.41 28.62
C ALA A 755 1.47 8.62 29.56
N PHE A 756 2.69 9.01 29.95
CA PHE A 756 2.98 10.21 30.73
C PHE A 756 4.28 10.88 30.26
N GLN A 757 4.43 12.17 30.57
CA GLN A 757 5.66 12.93 30.30
C GLN A 757 6.34 13.30 31.61
N LEU A 758 7.68 13.32 31.62
CA LEU A 758 8.47 13.85 32.73
C LEU A 758 9.68 14.65 32.25
N SER A 759 10.07 15.64 33.05
CA SER A 759 11.33 16.36 32.93
C SER A 759 12.33 15.79 33.95
N VAL A 760 13.51 15.36 33.49
CA VAL A 760 14.54 14.71 34.32
C VAL A 760 15.76 15.62 34.43
N GLY A 761 16.07 16.05 35.65
CA GLY A 761 17.21 16.87 36.00
C GLY A 761 18.42 16.09 36.51
N LEU A 762 19.56 16.79 36.61
CA LEU A 762 20.87 16.25 37.02
C LEU A 762 21.30 14.98 36.24
N SER A 763 20.90 14.93 34.97
CA SER A 763 21.14 13.84 34.02
C SER A 763 22.31 14.21 33.08
N GLY A 764 22.57 13.36 32.09
CA GLY A 764 23.41 13.75 30.95
C GLY A 764 22.62 14.58 29.94
N THR A 765 23.25 15.59 29.36
CA THR A 765 22.66 16.47 28.32
C THR A 765 22.99 16.03 26.89
N THR A 766 23.52 14.82 26.71
CA THR A 766 23.85 14.22 25.41
C THR A 766 23.74 12.70 25.43
N ASN A 767 23.57 12.08 24.25
CA ASN A 767 23.42 10.63 24.08
C ASN A 767 24.56 9.78 24.68
N LYS A 768 25.75 10.36 24.91
CA LYS A 768 26.91 9.68 25.53
C LYS A 768 26.97 9.79 27.06
N THR A 769 26.21 10.71 27.65
CA THR A 769 26.30 11.07 29.08
C THR A 769 25.08 10.65 29.90
N VAL A 770 23.92 10.47 29.26
CA VAL A 770 22.75 9.79 29.83
C VAL A 770 23.11 8.36 30.23
N ARG A 771 22.52 7.88 31.31
CA ARG A 771 22.54 6.47 31.71
C ARG A 771 21.09 6.01 31.89
N LEU A 772 20.79 4.80 31.42
CA LEU A 772 19.44 4.25 31.50
C LEU A 772 19.12 3.91 32.97
N PRO A 773 17.86 4.08 33.43
CA PRO A 773 17.44 3.60 34.73
C PRO A 773 17.57 2.08 34.86
N LYS A 774 17.60 1.58 36.09
CA LYS A 774 17.74 0.16 36.41
C LYS A 774 16.58 -0.32 37.28
N ASN A 775 16.42 -1.64 37.40
CA ASN A 775 15.51 -2.28 38.35
C ASN A 775 14.09 -1.73 38.23
N PHE A 776 13.51 -1.86 37.04
CA PHE A 776 12.11 -1.52 36.81
C PHE A 776 11.19 -2.50 37.54
N THR A 777 10.12 -1.98 38.15
CA THR A 777 9.07 -2.76 38.80
C THR A 777 7.72 -2.32 38.26
N LEU A 778 6.87 -3.27 37.90
CA LEU A 778 5.49 -3.02 37.51
C LEU A 778 4.57 -3.75 38.47
N LEU A 779 3.68 -3.01 39.13
CA LEU A 779 2.65 -3.53 40.02
C LEU A 779 1.27 -3.20 39.44
N GLY A 780 0.30 -4.06 39.73
CA GLY A 780 -1.13 -3.86 39.46
C GLY A 780 -1.93 -4.60 40.53
N GLN A 781 -3.17 -5.01 40.22
CA GLN A 781 -4.03 -5.73 41.18
C GLN A 781 -3.41 -7.05 41.69
N ALA A 782 -2.51 -7.69 40.92
CA ALA A 782 -1.76 -8.89 41.32
C ALA A 782 -0.24 -8.72 41.12
N ARG A 783 0.58 -9.39 41.95
CA ARG A 783 2.06 -9.26 41.98
C ARG A 783 2.79 -10.10 40.92
N GLY A 784 2.25 -10.20 39.70
CA GLY A 784 2.73 -11.16 38.69
C GLY A 784 3.83 -10.70 37.72
N TYR A 785 4.14 -9.40 37.62
CA TYR A 785 5.03 -8.89 36.56
C TYR A 785 6.52 -8.86 36.94
N THR A 786 7.36 -9.37 36.04
CA THR A 786 8.83 -9.31 36.11
C THR A 786 9.37 -8.52 34.91
N CYS A 787 10.20 -7.51 35.14
CA CYS A 787 10.65 -6.58 34.11
C CYS A 787 12.13 -6.75 33.73
N SER A 788 12.44 -6.61 32.45
CA SER A 788 13.81 -6.64 31.92
C SER A 788 14.66 -5.46 32.39
N GLN A 789 15.97 -5.54 32.17
CA GLN A 789 16.80 -4.33 32.12
C GLN A 789 16.44 -3.51 30.86
N ALA A 790 16.65 -2.20 30.90
CA ALA A 790 16.33 -1.30 29.80
C ALA A 790 17.34 -1.42 28.64
N THR A 791 16.85 -1.52 27.40
CA THR A 791 17.66 -1.71 26.19
C THR A 791 17.47 -0.55 25.21
N ILE A 792 18.57 0.00 24.67
CA ILE A 792 18.50 1.08 23.67
C ILE A 792 17.99 0.50 22.35
N VAL A 793 17.00 1.16 21.74
CA VAL A 793 16.42 0.79 20.45
C VAL A 793 16.53 1.96 19.45
N ASN A 794 16.10 1.74 18.21
CA ASN A 794 16.02 2.82 17.21
C ASN A 794 15.07 3.93 17.70
N PRO A 795 15.39 5.23 17.51
CA PRO A 795 14.56 6.31 18.02
C PRO A 795 13.14 6.31 17.44
N SER A 796 12.13 6.48 18.30
CA SER A 796 10.71 6.60 17.90
C SER A 796 10.49 7.76 16.93
N VAL A 797 9.48 7.58 16.07
CA VAL A 797 8.95 8.64 15.19
C VAL A 797 7.56 9.03 15.67
N PHE A 798 7.39 10.28 16.05
CA PHE A 798 6.11 10.87 16.41
C PHE A 798 5.49 11.54 15.18
N LEU A 799 4.16 11.47 15.09
CA LEU A 799 3.38 12.25 14.11
C LEU A 799 2.72 13.45 14.81
N SER A 800 2.67 14.57 14.09
CA SER A 800 1.87 15.74 14.40
C SER A 800 0.38 15.42 14.36
N SER A 801 -0.45 16.21 15.04
CA SER A 801 -1.91 16.03 15.12
C SER A 801 -2.63 16.16 13.77
N ASP A 802 -2.01 16.80 12.78
CA ASP A 802 -2.48 16.85 11.39
C ASP A 802 -2.02 15.65 10.54
N GLY A 803 -1.23 14.74 11.10
CA GLY A 803 -0.60 13.61 10.43
C GLY A 803 0.52 13.97 9.45
N ARG A 804 0.81 15.27 9.22
CA ARG A 804 1.69 15.73 8.13
C ARG A 804 3.16 15.77 8.55
N ARG A 805 3.46 16.17 9.79
CA ARG A 805 4.84 16.28 10.29
C ARG A 805 5.26 15.08 11.13
N LYS A 806 6.48 14.60 10.88
CA LYS A 806 7.24 13.63 11.67
C LYS A 806 8.30 14.35 12.51
N THR A 807 8.51 13.86 13.73
CA THR A 807 9.64 14.23 14.58
C THR A 807 10.25 12.97 15.19
N HIS A 808 11.56 12.98 15.43
CA HIS A 808 12.29 11.84 15.97
C HIS A 808 12.64 12.07 17.45
N ALA A 809 12.60 11.02 18.26
CA ALA A 809 13.22 11.03 19.57
C ALA A 809 14.75 11.23 19.45
N MET A 810 15.36 11.87 20.45
CA MET A 810 16.82 12.00 20.58
C MET A 810 17.47 10.64 20.93
N MET A 811 16.76 9.83 21.71
CA MET A 811 17.03 8.45 22.07
C MET A 811 15.72 7.75 22.44
N THR A 812 15.66 6.43 22.24
CA THR A 812 14.59 5.57 22.76
C THR A 812 15.19 4.35 23.46
N TRP A 813 14.60 3.92 24.56
CA TRP A 813 14.87 2.60 25.15
C TRP A 813 13.58 1.90 25.60
N ASN A 814 13.61 0.57 25.56
CA ASN A 814 12.48 -0.29 25.94
C ASN A 814 12.83 -1.11 27.18
N VAL A 815 11.81 -1.36 28.00
CA VAL A 815 11.78 -2.36 29.08
C VAL A 815 10.57 -3.26 28.79
N THR A 816 10.76 -4.57 28.85
CA THR A 816 9.67 -5.54 28.65
C THR A 816 9.37 -6.25 29.95
N CYS A 817 8.11 -6.24 30.37
CA CYS A 817 7.61 -6.89 31.57
C CYS A 817 6.74 -8.10 31.20
N THR A 818 7.07 -9.26 31.73
CA THR A 818 6.35 -10.53 31.53
C THR A 818 5.59 -10.92 32.79
N TYR A 819 4.35 -11.37 32.63
CA TYR A 819 3.53 -11.89 33.72
C TYR A 819 3.87 -13.35 33.99
N SER A 820 3.86 -13.76 35.27
CA SER A 820 3.92 -15.17 35.67
C SER A 820 2.83 -15.45 36.70
N GLN A 821 1.94 -16.40 36.38
CA GLN A 821 0.83 -16.79 37.25
C GLN A 821 1.35 -17.29 38.61
N MET A 822 2.41 -18.10 38.60
CA MET A 822 3.10 -18.64 39.79
C MET A 822 3.67 -17.57 40.75
N LEU A 823 3.93 -16.35 40.28
CA LEU A 823 4.38 -15.23 41.12
C LEU A 823 3.21 -14.36 41.61
N ALA A 824 2.07 -14.42 40.93
CA ALA A 824 0.90 -13.59 41.20
C ALA A 824 0.03 -14.12 42.34
N SER A 825 -0.26 -15.43 42.31
CA SER A 825 -1.01 -16.16 43.35
C SER A 825 -0.66 -17.65 43.29
N PRO A 826 -0.51 -18.36 44.43
CA PRO A 826 -0.47 -19.82 44.46
C PRO A 826 -1.88 -20.44 44.32
N ASP A 827 -2.92 -19.73 44.76
CA ASP A 827 -4.31 -20.19 44.75
C ASP A 827 -5.06 -19.67 43.50
N PRO A 828 -5.88 -20.51 42.83
CA PRO A 828 -6.72 -20.09 41.70
C PRO A 828 -7.75 -19.01 42.07
N THR A 829 -8.17 -18.22 41.08
CA THR A 829 -9.16 -17.12 41.27
C THR A 829 -10.57 -17.47 40.78
N CYS A 830 -10.73 -18.55 40.02
CA CYS A 830 -12.01 -18.96 39.45
C CYS A 830 -12.17 -20.49 39.29
N CYS A 831 -13.41 -20.95 39.16
CA CYS A 831 -13.75 -22.35 38.87
C CYS A 831 -14.85 -22.49 37.81
N VAL A 832 -14.97 -23.68 37.22
CA VAL A 832 -15.96 -24.00 36.18
C VAL A 832 -16.97 -25.03 36.70
N SER A 833 -18.23 -24.86 36.27
CA SER A 833 -19.33 -25.79 36.51
C SER A 833 -20.08 -26.05 35.20
N MET A 834 -20.69 -27.23 35.05
CA MET A 834 -21.19 -27.72 33.76
C MET A 834 -22.55 -28.41 33.86
N SER A 835 -23.37 -28.28 32.83
CA SER A 835 -24.66 -28.98 32.72
C SER A 835 -25.10 -29.16 31.25
N SER A 836 -26.08 -30.03 30.99
CA SER A 836 -26.66 -30.21 29.65
C SER A 836 -28.16 -30.50 29.69
N PHE A 837 -28.84 -30.30 28.56
CA PHE A 837 -30.26 -30.66 28.42
C PHE A 837 -30.54 -32.18 28.49
N TYR A 838 -29.51 -33.02 28.43
CA TYR A 838 -29.62 -34.48 28.35
C TYR A 838 -29.17 -35.21 29.62
N ASN A 839 -28.74 -34.47 30.65
CA ASN A 839 -28.37 -35.03 31.95
C ASN A 839 -28.98 -34.14 33.05
N SER A 840 -29.62 -34.76 34.04
CA SER A 840 -30.33 -34.04 35.12
C SER A 840 -29.42 -33.54 36.25
N THR A 841 -28.16 -33.97 36.30
CA THR A 841 -27.20 -33.49 37.30
C THR A 841 -26.40 -32.29 36.81
N ILE A 842 -26.04 -31.41 37.74
CA ILE A 842 -25.13 -30.28 37.49
C ILE A 842 -23.77 -30.63 38.09
N VAL A 843 -22.75 -30.70 37.25
CA VAL A 843 -21.36 -30.83 37.68
C VAL A 843 -20.94 -29.49 38.27
N SER A 844 -20.80 -29.46 39.59
CA SER A 844 -20.41 -28.24 40.32
C SER A 844 -18.90 -28.04 40.26
N CYS A 845 -18.42 -26.86 40.68
CA CYS A 845 -16.99 -26.68 40.89
C CYS A 845 -16.48 -27.66 41.97
N PRO A 846 -15.27 -28.24 41.82
CA PRO A 846 -14.66 -29.05 42.87
C PRO A 846 -14.59 -28.31 44.21
N ALA A 847 -14.80 -29.03 45.31
CA ALA A 847 -14.69 -28.45 46.64
C ALA A 847 -13.28 -27.91 46.90
N CYS A 848 -13.19 -26.76 47.60
CA CYS A 848 -11.93 -26.08 47.90
C CYS A 848 -11.06 -25.67 46.68
N SER A 849 -11.64 -25.56 45.47
CA SER A 849 -10.96 -25.17 44.23
C SER A 849 -10.03 -23.96 44.35
N CYS A 850 -10.41 -22.94 45.12
CA CYS A 850 -9.63 -21.71 45.28
C CYS A 850 -9.06 -21.56 46.71
N GLY A 851 -8.76 -22.69 47.37
CA GLY A 851 -8.22 -22.74 48.72
C GLY A 851 -9.28 -22.76 49.82
N CYS A 852 -9.18 -23.71 50.75
CA CYS A 852 -9.98 -23.74 51.97
C CYS A 852 -9.10 -23.40 53.17
N GLN A 853 -9.30 -22.20 53.72
CA GLN A 853 -8.82 -21.83 55.06
C GLN A 853 -10.01 -21.68 56.03
N ASN A 854 -9.73 -21.46 57.31
CA ASN A 854 -10.70 -21.51 58.40
C ASN A 854 -11.93 -20.61 58.16
N LYS A 855 -13.08 -21.02 58.71
CA LYS A 855 -14.43 -20.42 58.54
C LYS A 855 -14.56 -18.90 58.77
N ASN A 856 -13.55 -18.24 59.32
CA ASN A 856 -13.56 -16.81 59.62
C ASN A 856 -13.28 -15.93 58.39
N ASN A 857 -12.87 -16.51 57.26
CA ASN A 857 -12.44 -15.79 56.05
C ASN A 857 -13.53 -15.72 54.96
N CYS A 858 -14.80 -15.99 55.26
CA CYS A 858 -15.92 -15.80 54.34
C CYS A 858 -17.21 -15.41 55.07
N VAL A 859 -18.18 -14.90 54.33
CA VAL A 859 -19.48 -14.41 54.81
C VAL A 859 -20.57 -15.42 54.46
N GLU A 860 -21.42 -15.82 55.42
CA GLU A 860 -22.55 -16.71 55.17
C GLU A 860 -23.75 -15.96 54.56
N SER A 861 -24.44 -16.59 53.60
CA SER A 861 -25.49 -15.98 52.75
C SER A 861 -26.68 -15.38 53.49
N ASN A 862 -26.88 -15.75 54.75
CA ASN A 862 -28.05 -15.40 55.55
C ASN A 862 -27.72 -14.34 56.63
N SER A 863 -26.51 -13.78 56.60
CA SER A 863 -26.12 -12.67 57.48
C SER A 863 -26.66 -11.34 56.94
N ASN A 864 -27.27 -10.53 57.81
CA ASN A 864 -27.76 -9.20 57.44
C ASN A 864 -26.58 -8.22 57.29
N ILE A 865 -25.99 -8.17 56.09
CA ILE A 865 -24.94 -7.20 55.73
C ILE A 865 -25.57 -5.80 55.62
N LEU A 866 -25.76 -5.13 56.77
CA LEU A 866 -26.09 -3.72 56.82
C LEU A 866 -24.89 -2.92 56.32
N SER A 867 -25.08 -2.24 55.19
CA SER A 867 -24.13 -1.41 54.44
C SER A 867 -22.97 -0.81 55.25
N ILE A 868 -21.76 -1.37 55.09
CA ILE A 868 -20.51 -0.73 55.54
C ILE A 868 -20.16 0.37 54.53
N ALA A 869 -20.82 1.52 54.67
CA ALA A 869 -20.63 2.67 53.82
C ALA A 869 -19.32 3.40 54.14
N GLY A 870 -18.28 3.17 53.32
CA GLY A 870 -17.13 4.07 53.16
C GLY A 870 -15.84 3.64 53.87
N VAL A 871 -14.95 2.98 53.11
CA VAL A 871 -13.51 2.85 53.43
C VAL A 871 -12.68 3.19 52.18
N ASN A 872 -12.57 4.47 51.85
CA ASN A 872 -11.70 4.97 50.77
C ASN A 872 -10.23 5.11 51.23
N THR A 873 -9.70 4.10 51.94
CA THR A 873 -8.34 4.05 52.45
C THR A 873 -7.79 2.63 52.38
N PRO A 874 -6.76 2.34 51.57
CA PRO A 874 -6.11 1.03 51.52
C PRO A 874 -5.19 0.83 52.73
N THR A 875 -5.78 0.55 53.89
CA THR A 875 -5.06 0.03 55.07
C THR A 875 -4.80 -1.48 54.92
N THR A 876 -3.77 -1.98 55.60
CA THR A 876 -2.97 -3.14 55.14
C THR A 876 -3.53 -4.55 55.39
N ASP A 877 -4.76 -4.69 55.88
CA ASP A 877 -5.33 -5.99 56.27
C ASP A 877 -6.40 -6.50 55.28
N ASN A 878 -6.07 -7.57 54.56
CA ASN A 878 -6.91 -8.19 53.54
C ASN A 878 -8.03 -9.08 54.14
N THR A 879 -9.08 -8.50 54.71
CA THR A 879 -10.33 -9.24 54.98
C THR A 879 -11.16 -9.32 53.70
N LEU A 880 -10.88 -10.32 52.86
CA LEU A 880 -11.66 -10.60 51.64
C LEU A 880 -13.11 -10.94 52.00
N LEU A 881 -14.05 -10.07 51.63
CA LEU A 881 -15.49 -10.27 51.81
C LEU A 881 -16.03 -11.26 50.76
N LEU A 882 -15.64 -12.52 50.86
CA LEU A 882 -16.04 -13.61 49.95
C LEU A 882 -17.28 -14.33 50.50
N LEU A 883 -18.26 -14.67 49.66
CA LEU A 883 -19.38 -15.54 50.04
C LEU A 883 -18.88 -16.97 50.31
N CYS A 884 -19.23 -17.53 51.47
CA CYS A 884 -18.94 -18.93 51.80
C CYS A 884 -19.61 -19.87 50.78
N THR A 885 -18.80 -20.60 50.03
CA THR A 885 -19.23 -21.56 49.00
C THR A 885 -18.36 -22.82 49.09
N GLN A 886 -18.86 -23.98 48.67
CA GLN A 886 -18.09 -25.24 48.74
C GLN A 886 -16.75 -25.19 47.97
N HIS A 887 -16.66 -24.37 46.92
CA HIS A 887 -15.47 -24.20 46.09
C HIS A 887 -14.57 -23.01 46.51
N MET A 888 -15.05 -22.11 47.38
CA MET A 888 -14.33 -20.93 47.90
C MET A 888 -13.74 -19.99 46.82
N CYS A 889 -14.34 -19.94 45.63
CA CYS A 889 -13.82 -19.15 44.51
C CYS A 889 -14.53 -17.80 44.36
N PRO A 890 -13.79 -16.68 44.20
CA PRO A 890 -14.35 -15.36 43.87
C PRO A 890 -15.25 -15.35 42.64
N VAL A 891 -14.91 -16.14 41.60
CA VAL A 891 -15.69 -16.21 40.36
C VAL A 891 -15.99 -17.66 39.97
N ARG A 892 -17.21 -17.90 39.49
CA ARG A 892 -17.63 -19.17 38.88
C ARG A 892 -18.13 -18.94 37.46
N VAL A 893 -17.61 -19.72 36.52
CA VAL A 893 -18.16 -19.84 35.17
C VAL A 893 -19.07 -21.07 35.11
N HIS A 894 -20.26 -20.93 34.53
CA HIS A 894 -21.20 -22.02 34.28
C HIS A 894 -21.42 -22.20 32.77
N TRP A 895 -21.17 -23.41 32.28
CA TRP A 895 -21.35 -23.80 30.87
C TRP A 895 -22.51 -24.78 30.75
N HIS A 896 -23.63 -24.31 30.20
CA HIS A 896 -24.84 -25.09 30.02
C HIS A 896 -25.10 -25.40 28.54
N VAL A 897 -25.08 -26.68 28.16
CA VAL A 897 -25.45 -27.13 26.82
C VAL A 897 -26.98 -27.15 26.71
N LYS A 898 -27.56 -26.09 26.13
CA LYS A 898 -29.00 -25.80 26.19
C LYS A 898 -29.84 -26.55 25.16
N LEU A 899 -29.41 -26.58 23.90
CA LEU A 899 -30.14 -27.25 22.81
C LEU A 899 -29.21 -27.79 21.72
N ASN A 900 -29.61 -28.88 21.09
CA ASN A 900 -28.89 -29.56 20.02
C ASN A 900 -29.78 -29.67 18.77
N TYR A 901 -29.55 -28.79 17.79
CA TYR A 901 -30.24 -28.83 16.49
C TYR A 901 -29.53 -29.81 15.55
N LYS A 902 -30.00 -29.93 14.29
CA LYS A 902 -29.36 -30.76 13.28
C LYS A 902 -27.91 -30.33 13.02
N ASP A 903 -27.73 -29.12 12.49
CA ASP A 903 -26.44 -28.60 12.01
C ASP A 903 -25.78 -27.61 12.98
N TYR A 904 -26.42 -27.31 14.12
CA TYR A 904 -26.00 -26.34 15.13
C TYR A 904 -26.24 -26.86 16.54
N TRP A 905 -25.60 -26.26 17.53
CA TRP A 905 -25.91 -26.43 18.94
C TRP A 905 -25.79 -25.09 19.67
N ARG A 906 -26.57 -24.94 20.75
CA ARG A 906 -26.73 -23.69 21.51
C ARG A 906 -26.25 -23.92 22.94
N VAL A 907 -25.29 -23.11 23.36
CA VAL A 907 -24.74 -23.08 24.72
C VAL A 907 -25.23 -21.81 25.41
N LYS A 908 -25.42 -21.88 26.73
CA LYS A 908 -25.58 -20.73 27.61
C LYS A 908 -24.37 -20.64 28.55
N ILE A 909 -23.77 -19.46 28.62
CA ILE A 909 -22.73 -19.11 29.60
C ILE A 909 -23.37 -18.26 30.69
N ALA A 910 -23.00 -18.50 31.95
CA ALA A 910 -23.23 -17.56 33.04
C ALA A 910 -21.95 -17.41 33.87
N ILE A 911 -21.57 -16.18 34.18
CA ILE A 911 -20.45 -15.86 35.09
C ILE A 911 -21.07 -15.31 36.37
N THR A 912 -20.72 -15.86 37.54
CA THR A 912 -21.19 -15.42 38.86
C THR A 912 -20.02 -14.87 39.67
N ASN A 913 -20.19 -13.69 40.26
CA ASN A 913 -19.27 -13.12 41.26
C ASN A 913 -19.74 -13.50 42.67
N PHE A 914 -18.79 -13.88 43.51
CA PHE A 914 -18.99 -14.23 44.92
C PHE A 914 -18.22 -13.32 45.88
N ASN A 915 -17.54 -12.29 45.37
CA ASN A 915 -16.84 -11.28 46.15
C ASN A 915 -17.74 -10.05 46.38
N TYR A 916 -17.99 -9.69 47.64
CA TYR A 916 -18.73 -8.49 48.06
C TYR A 916 -17.86 -7.22 48.05
N GLY A 917 -16.53 -7.33 47.89
CA GLY A 917 -15.60 -6.20 47.90
C GLY A 917 -15.04 -5.80 46.53
N VAL A 918 -15.42 -6.48 45.44
CA VAL A 918 -14.83 -6.27 44.10
C VAL A 918 -15.88 -6.34 42.99
N ASN A 919 -16.02 -5.24 42.26
CA ASN A 919 -16.70 -5.17 40.96
C ASN A 919 -15.68 -5.42 39.84
N TYR A 920 -15.93 -6.39 38.95
CA TYR A 920 -15.03 -6.72 37.84
C TYR A 920 -15.38 -5.90 36.59
N THR A 921 -14.77 -4.72 36.47
CA THR A 921 -14.85 -3.86 35.27
C THR A 921 -14.00 -4.40 34.12
N GLN A 922 -14.49 -4.29 32.89
CA GLN A 922 -13.81 -4.75 31.66
C GLN A 922 -13.43 -6.25 31.69
N TRP A 923 -14.23 -7.08 32.35
CA TRP A 923 -13.94 -8.52 32.49
C TRP A 923 -13.77 -9.23 31.13
N THR A 924 -12.92 -10.26 31.11
CA THR A 924 -12.66 -11.10 29.94
C THR A 924 -12.80 -12.57 30.30
N LEU A 925 -13.38 -13.35 29.41
CA LEU A 925 -13.54 -14.81 29.52
C LEU A 925 -12.94 -15.46 28.27
N VAL A 926 -11.83 -16.18 28.41
CA VAL A 926 -11.26 -16.98 27.30
C VAL A 926 -11.70 -18.43 27.47
N VAL A 927 -12.12 -19.05 26.38
CA VAL A 927 -12.53 -20.45 26.34
C VAL A 927 -11.76 -21.16 25.23
N GLN A 928 -11.18 -22.33 25.53
CA GLN A 928 -10.67 -23.26 24.52
C GLN A 928 -11.69 -24.39 24.33
N HIS A 929 -12.22 -24.50 23.11
CA HIS A 929 -13.20 -25.51 22.71
C HIS A 929 -13.09 -25.77 21.19
N PRO A 930 -12.91 -27.02 20.72
CA PRO A 930 -12.61 -27.34 19.31
C PRO A 930 -13.48 -26.64 18.26
N ASN A 931 -14.75 -26.45 18.58
CA ASN A 931 -15.76 -25.89 17.69
C ASN A 931 -15.90 -24.35 17.72
N LEU A 932 -15.01 -23.62 18.41
CA LEU A 932 -14.94 -22.14 18.35
C LEU A 932 -14.37 -21.62 17.02
N ASN A 933 -13.82 -22.51 16.19
CA ASN A 933 -13.53 -22.25 14.79
C ASN A 933 -14.78 -21.96 13.93
N ASN A 934 -15.98 -22.33 14.42
CA ASN A 934 -17.26 -22.27 13.70
C ASN A 934 -18.38 -21.57 14.50
N VAL A 935 -18.04 -20.50 15.24
CA VAL A 935 -19.04 -19.62 15.88
C VAL A 935 -19.94 -19.00 14.80
N THR A 936 -21.25 -19.10 14.96
CA THR A 936 -22.21 -18.44 14.06
C THR A 936 -22.88 -17.23 14.68
N GLN A 937 -23.11 -17.23 15.99
CA GLN A 937 -23.69 -16.10 16.71
C GLN A 937 -23.33 -16.15 18.20
N VAL A 938 -23.10 -14.97 18.79
CA VAL A 938 -23.03 -14.76 20.24
C VAL A 938 -24.07 -13.72 20.60
N PHE A 939 -24.73 -13.88 21.75
CA PHE A 939 -25.76 -12.98 22.26
C PHE A 939 -25.26 -12.33 23.56
N SER A 940 -25.53 -11.03 23.73
CA SER A 940 -25.25 -10.25 24.95
C SER A 940 -23.79 -10.08 25.39
N PHE A 941 -22.82 -10.81 24.82
CA PHE A 941 -21.37 -10.58 24.95
C PHE A 941 -20.78 -10.25 23.58
N ASP A 942 -19.72 -9.45 23.56
CA ASP A 942 -18.83 -9.34 22.40
C ASP A 942 -17.91 -10.57 22.32
N TYR A 943 -17.41 -10.85 21.11
CA TYR A 943 -16.57 -12.03 20.82
C TYR A 943 -15.41 -11.70 19.87
N THR A 944 -14.22 -12.15 20.24
CA THR A 944 -13.00 -12.09 19.43
C THR A 944 -12.26 -13.44 19.48
N PRO A 945 -11.97 -14.09 18.33
CA PRO A 945 -11.19 -15.33 18.31
C PRO A 945 -9.74 -15.08 18.76
N VAL A 946 -9.18 -15.99 19.56
CA VAL A 946 -7.79 -15.92 20.03
C VAL A 946 -7.00 -16.98 19.27
N LEU A 947 -6.01 -16.54 18.48
CA LEU A 947 -5.23 -17.40 17.58
C LEU A 947 -3.76 -17.45 18.03
N PRO A 948 -3.43 -18.20 19.11
CA PRO A 948 -2.05 -18.27 19.63
C PRO A 948 -1.09 -18.94 18.65
N TYR A 949 -1.60 -19.82 17.78
CA TYR A 949 -0.85 -20.49 16.73
C TYR A 949 -1.64 -20.45 15.40
N PRO A 950 -0.99 -20.19 14.24
CA PRO A 950 -1.66 -20.15 12.93
C PRO A 950 -2.35 -21.46 12.49
N SER A 951 -2.18 -22.55 13.24
CA SER A 951 -2.69 -23.89 12.96
C SER A 951 -3.93 -24.27 13.80
N THR A 952 -4.31 -23.50 14.81
CA THR A 952 -5.36 -23.87 15.77
C THR A 952 -6.30 -22.70 16.10
N ASN A 953 -7.51 -22.74 15.55
CA ASN A 953 -8.56 -21.74 15.76
C ASN A 953 -9.59 -22.20 16.80
N ASP A 954 -9.17 -22.93 17.83
CA ASP A 954 -10.04 -23.57 18.83
C ASP A 954 -10.28 -22.71 20.09
N SER A 955 -9.79 -21.47 20.09
CA SER A 955 -9.77 -20.60 21.27
C SER A 955 -10.44 -19.25 20.96
N GLY A 956 -11.21 -18.72 21.91
CA GLY A 956 -11.98 -17.49 21.72
C GLY A 956 -12.25 -16.76 23.02
N MET A 957 -12.22 -15.42 22.95
CA MET A 957 -12.46 -14.51 24.06
C MET A 957 -13.85 -13.88 23.95
N PHE A 958 -14.54 -13.82 25.08
CA PHE A 958 -15.79 -13.13 25.31
C PHE A 958 -15.57 -11.99 26.31
N TYR A 959 -16.28 -10.87 26.16
CA TYR A 959 -16.24 -9.75 27.09
C TYR A 959 -17.56 -8.98 27.09
N GLY A 960 -17.78 -8.18 28.14
CA GLY A 960 -18.99 -7.39 28.32
C GLY A 960 -19.08 -6.22 27.33
N ILE A 961 -20.30 -5.94 26.88
CA ILE A 961 -20.65 -4.82 26.01
C ILE A 961 -20.66 -3.54 26.85
N LYS A 962 -19.96 -2.49 26.37
CA LYS A 962 -19.83 -1.20 27.07
C LYS A 962 -21.20 -0.59 27.41
N PHE A 963 -21.36 -0.13 28.64
CA PHE A 963 -22.60 0.43 29.21
C PHE A 963 -23.80 -0.56 29.28
N TYR A 964 -23.55 -1.87 29.27
CA TYR A 964 -24.61 -2.88 29.38
C TYR A 964 -24.25 -4.01 30.36
N ASN A 965 -23.09 -4.65 30.17
CA ASN A 965 -22.60 -5.70 31.05
C ASN A 965 -21.07 -5.80 31.08
N ASP A 966 -20.39 -4.70 30.74
CA ASP A 966 -18.94 -4.47 30.88
C ASP A 966 -18.47 -4.38 32.35
N VAL A 967 -19.39 -4.29 33.30
CA VAL A 967 -19.13 -4.47 34.73
C VAL A 967 -19.88 -5.72 35.21
N LEU A 968 -19.14 -6.68 35.75
CA LEU A 968 -19.72 -7.77 36.55
C LEU A 968 -19.72 -7.28 38.01
N MET A 969 -20.92 -7.03 38.54
CA MET A 969 -21.12 -6.48 39.88
C MET A 969 -20.65 -7.44 40.98
N GLU A 970 -20.45 -6.91 42.18
CA GLU A 970 -20.22 -7.61 43.45
C GLU A 970 -21.33 -8.64 43.78
N ALA A 971 -21.07 -9.52 44.74
CA ALA A 971 -21.95 -10.63 45.08
C ALA A 971 -23.36 -10.16 45.52
N GLY A 972 -24.38 -10.53 44.74
CA GLY A 972 -25.77 -10.12 44.95
C GLY A 972 -26.68 -10.58 43.82
N PRO A 973 -27.95 -10.11 43.76
CA PRO A 973 -28.88 -10.46 42.69
C PRO A 973 -28.34 -10.16 41.28
N ASP A 974 -27.70 -9.00 41.13
CA ASP A 974 -27.09 -8.51 39.88
C ASP A 974 -25.61 -8.93 39.73
N GLY A 975 -25.06 -9.69 40.69
CA GLY A 975 -23.69 -10.21 40.70
C GLY A 975 -23.43 -11.33 39.69
N ASN A 976 -24.12 -11.34 38.55
CA ASN A 976 -23.95 -12.33 37.50
C ASN A 976 -24.27 -11.79 36.10
N VAL A 977 -23.49 -12.21 35.11
CA VAL A 977 -23.70 -11.87 33.69
C VAL A 977 -23.93 -13.14 32.87
N GLN A 978 -24.85 -13.09 31.90
CA GLN A 978 -25.29 -14.28 31.15
C GLN A 978 -25.35 -14.02 29.65
N SER A 979 -25.06 -15.06 28.86
CA SER A 979 -24.99 -15.03 27.40
C SER A 979 -25.45 -16.36 26.81
N GLU A 980 -25.91 -16.35 25.56
CA GLU A 980 -26.05 -17.56 24.75
C GLU A 980 -25.13 -17.45 23.52
N LEU A 981 -24.71 -18.60 23.00
CA LEU A 981 -23.95 -18.69 21.77
C LEU A 981 -24.40 -19.88 20.93
N ILE A 982 -24.29 -19.75 19.62
CA ILE A 982 -24.61 -20.77 18.64
C ILE A 982 -23.33 -21.11 17.86
N LEU A 983 -23.04 -22.40 17.83
CA LEU A 983 -21.91 -22.99 17.12
C LEU A 983 -22.46 -23.92 16.04
N LYS A 984 -21.93 -23.84 14.82
CA LYS A 984 -22.20 -24.83 13.77
C LYS A 984 -21.50 -26.13 14.13
N LYS A 985 -22.06 -27.28 13.77
CA LYS A 985 -21.36 -28.57 13.92
C LYS A 985 -20.44 -28.82 12.72
N ASP A 986 -19.20 -29.19 13.01
CA ASP A 986 -18.38 -29.93 12.06
C ASP A 986 -18.68 -31.44 12.21
N MET A 987 -19.27 -32.04 11.17
CA MET A 987 -19.61 -33.47 11.17
C MET A 987 -18.39 -34.40 11.19
N ASN A 988 -17.19 -33.89 10.94
CA ASN A 988 -15.95 -34.70 10.98
C ASN A 988 -15.37 -34.83 12.40
N THR A 989 -15.70 -33.90 13.31
CA THR A 989 -15.16 -33.87 14.68
C THR A 989 -16.22 -33.94 15.78
N PHE A 990 -17.49 -33.67 15.47
CA PHE A 990 -18.60 -33.73 16.43
C PHE A 990 -18.81 -35.16 16.97
N THR A 991 -18.75 -35.31 18.29
CA THR A 991 -19.15 -36.54 19.00
C THR A 991 -19.90 -36.20 20.29
N PHE A 992 -20.56 -37.18 20.90
CA PHE A 992 -21.10 -37.08 22.26
C PHE A 992 -20.21 -37.78 23.31
N HIS A 993 -19.12 -38.41 22.89
CA HIS A 993 -18.21 -39.13 23.79
C HIS A 993 -17.25 -38.15 24.50
N GLN A 994 -16.72 -38.56 25.64
CA GLN A 994 -15.65 -37.85 26.38
C GLN A 994 -15.98 -36.36 26.66
N GLY A 995 -17.27 -36.03 26.79
CA GLY A 995 -17.73 -34.68 27.05
C GLY A 995 -17.32 -33.63 26.01
N TRP A 996 -17.20 -34.00 24.73
CA TRP A 996 -16.79 -33.10 23.63
C TRP A 996 -17.52 -31.75 23.57
N ALA A 997 -18.76 -31.68 24.09
CA ALA A 997 -19.59 -30.47 24.15
C ALA A 997 -19.21 -29.47 25.29
N PHE A 998 -18.12 -29.74 26.02
CA PHE A 998 -17.64 -28.95 27.14
C PHE A 998 -16.26 -28.34 26.85
N PRO A 999 -15.93 -27.17 27.42
CA PRO A 999 -14.65 -26.52 27.19
C PRO A 999 -13.49 -27.35 27.75
N ARG A 1000 -12.33 -27.23 27.12
CA ARG A 1000 -11.07 -27.89 27.53
C ARG A 1000 -10.31 -27.09 28.58
N LYS A 1001 -10.32 -25.77 28.42
CA LYS A 1001 -9.77 -24.78 29.35
C LYS A 1001 -10.67 -23.55 29.36
N VAL A 1002 -10.70 -22.85 30.49
CA VAL A 1002 -11.39 -21.57 30.68
C VAL A 1002 -10.48 -20.65 31.49
N TYR A 1003 -10.38 -19.39 31.09
CA TYR A 1003 -9.64 -18.36 31.80
C TYR A 1003 -10.55 -17.15 32.07
N PHE A 1004 -10.47 -16.57 33.27
CA PHE A 1004 -11.20 -15.35 33.63
C PHE A 1004 -10.19 -14.24 33.98
N ASN A 1005 -10.31 -13.08 33.34
CA ASN A 1005 -9.34 -11.97 33.38
C ASN A 1005 -7.88 -12.39 33.06
N GLY A 1006 -7.72 -13.55 32.43
CA GLY A 1006 -6.45 -14.19 32.07
C GLY A 1006 -5.91 -15.22 33.07
N ASP A 1007 -6.52 -15.41 34.24
CA ASP A 1007 -6.15 -16.48 35.18
C ASP A 1007 -6.90 -17.79 34.83
N GLU A 1008 -6.24 -18.94 34.97
CA GLU A 1008 -6.83 -20.24 34.61
C GLU A 1008 -7.84 -20.70 35.67
N CYS A 1009 -9.05 -21.06 35.23
CA CYS A 1009 -10.11 -21.53 36.14
C CYS A 1009 -10.02 -23.04 36.36
N VAL A 1010 -10.27 -23.48 37.61
CA VAL A 1010 -10.31 -24.90 37.96
C VAL A 1010 -11.46 -25.61 37.23
N MET A 1011 -11.10 -26.58 36.40
CA MET A 1011 -12.03 -27.44 35.67
C MET A 1011 -12.44 -28.65 36.53
N PRO A 1012 -13.69 -29.15 36.44
CA PRO A 1012 -14.06 -30.46 36.97
C PRO A 1012 -13.25 -31.60 36.30
N PRO A 1013 -13.14 -32.78 36.91
CA PRO A 1013 -12.49 -33.92 36.26
C PRO A 1013 -13.31 -34.42 35.05
N PRO A 1014 -12.68 -34.81 33.93
CA PRO A 1014 -13.39 -35.23 32.71
C PRO A 1014 -14.35 -36.41 32.90
N ASP A 1015 -14.09 -37.29 33.87
CA ASP A 1015 -14.93 -38.46 34.16
C ASP A 1015 -16.29 -38.09 34.79
N GLU A 1016 -16.41 -36.90 35.37
CA GLU A 1016 -17.68 -36.37 35.91
C GLU A 1016 -18.51 -35.62 34.86
N TYR A 1017 -17.96 -35.31 33.68
CA TYR A 1017 -18.62 -34.45 32.68
C TYR A 1017 -20.00 -35.00 32.27
N PRO A 1018 -21.03 -34.14 32.04
CA PRO A 1018 -22.38 -34.59 31.73
C PRO A 1018 -22.44 -35.51 30.49
N TYR A 1019 -22.64 -36.80 30.74
CA TYR A 1019 -22.73 -37.86 29.73
C TYR A 1019 -24.18 -38.10 29.29
N LEU A 1020 -24.36 -38.64 28.07
CA LEU A 1020 -25.66 -39.13 27.61
C LEU A 1020 -26.05 -40.38 28.41
N PRO A 1021 -27.28 -40.49 28.93
CA PRO A 1021 -27.73 -41.74 29.55
C PRO A 1021 -27.72 -42.86 28.50
N ASN A 1022 -26.95 -43.92 28.75
CA ASN A 1022 -26.89 -45.10 27.90
C ASN A 1022 -28.22 -45.86 27.95
N SER A 1023 -29.16 -45.50 27.09
CA SER A 1023 -30.50 -46.11 26.96
C SER A 1023 -30.47 -47.48 26.25
N ALA A 1024 -29.52 -48.33 26.62
CA ALA A 1024 -29.60 -49.76 26.38
C ALA A 1024 -30.14 -50.42 27.67
N PRO A 1025 -31.37 -50.97 27.69
CA PRO A 1025 -31.77 -51.81 28.81
C PRO A 1025 -30.80 -53.00 28.87
N ALA A 1026 -30.17 -53.21 30.03
CA ALA A 1026 -29.27 -54.34 30.23
C ALA A 1026 -30.07 -55.64 30.08
N ASN A 1027 -30.01 -56.26 28.90
CA ASN A 1027 -30.87 -57.37 28.56
C ASN A 1027 -30.28 -58.68 29.11
N TRP A 1028 -30.39 -58.84 30.44
CA TRP A 1028 -29.83 -59.95 31.23
C TRP A 1028 -30.21 -61.35 30.72
N LEU A 1029 -31.26 -61.47 29.91
CA LEU A 1029 -31.69 -62.71 29.27
C LEU A 1029 -30.73 -63.22 28.17
N ALA A 1030 -29.88 -62.35 27.60
CA ALA A 1030 -28.95 -62.71 26.53
C ALA A 1030 -27.77 -63.60 26.98
N LEU A 1031 -27.50 -63.68 28.29
CA LEU A 1031 -26.46 -64.57 28.84
C LEU A 1031 -26.93 -66.02 29.02
N SER A 1032 -28.24 -66.27 29.03
CA SER A 1032 -28.80 -67.61 29.28
C SER A 1032 -28.69 -68.55 28.07
N SER A 1033 -28.60 -68.02 26.84
CA SER A 1033 -28.61 -68.80 25.60
C SER A 1033 -27.22 -69.23 25.10
N LEU A 1034 -26.14 -68.71 25.69
CA LEU A 1034 -24.77 -69.02 25.26
C LEU A 1034 -24.18 -70.27 25.93
N MET A 1035 -24.62 -70.61 27.15
CA MET A 1035 -24.13 -71.80 27.87
C MET A 1035 -24.39 -73.14 27.14
N PRO A 1036 -25.57 -73.39 26.54
CA PRO A 1036 -25.81 -74.64 25.81
C PRO A 1036 -24.90 -74.81 24.58
N ALA A 1037 -24.62 -73.72 23.86
CA ALA A 1037 -23.77 -73.74 22.67
C ALA A 1037 -22.31 -74.05 23.01
N ILE A 1038 -21.79 -73.47 24.10
CA ILE A 1038 -20.43 -73.74 24.58
C ILE A 1038 -20.29 -75.19 25.05
N LEU A 1039 -21.28 -75.71 25.78
CA LEU A 1039 -21.28 -77.10 26.25
C LEU A 1039 -21.32 -78.10 25.07
N LEU A 1040 -22.10 -77.82 24.03
CA LEU A 1040 -22.17 -78.65 22.82
C LEU A 1040 -20.81 -78.71 22.10
N VAL A 1041 -20.12 -77.57 21.97
CA VAL A 1041 -18.79 -77.50 21.35
C VAL A 1041 -17.73 -78.25 22.17
N VAL A 1042 -17.82 -78.23 23.51
CA VAL A 1042 -16.93 -79.01 24.38
C VAL A 1042 -17.17 -80.53 24.25
N ILE A 1043 -18.43 -80.97 24.16
CA ILE A 1043 -18.76 -82.39 23.96
C ILE A 1043 -18.27 -82.89 22.59
N ILE A 1044 -18.47 -82.12 21.52
CA ILE A 1044 -17.98 -82.43 20.16
C ILE A 1044 -16.44 -82.47 20.12
N ARG A 1045 -15.75 -81.74 21.01
CA ARG A 1045 -14.28 -81.77 21.18
C ARG A 1045 -13.76 -82.93 22.03
N LEU A 1046 -14.62 -83.78 22.58
CA LEU A 1046 -14.26 -84.93 23.43
C LEU A 1046 -14.56 -86.29 22.78
N GLN A 1047 -14.97 -86.31 21.51
CA GLN A 1047 -15.24 -87.53 20.73
C GLN A 1047 -14.53 -87.53 19.35
N LEU A 1048 -13.43 -86.77 19.23
CA LEU A 1048 -12.58 -86.63 18.04
C LEU A 1048 -11.10 -86.57 18.43
#